data_AF-A0AAU7XXW9-F1
#
_entry.id   AF-A0AAU7XXW9-F1
#
_cell.length_a   1.000
_cell.length_b   1.000
_cell.length_c   1.000
_cell.angle_alpha   90.00
_cell.angle_beta   90.00
_cell.angle_gamma   90.00
#
_symmetry.space_group_name_H-M   'P 1'
#
loop_
_entity.id
_entity.type
_entity.pdbx_description
1 polymer ?
#
loop_
_entity_poly.entity_id
_entity_poly.type
_entity_poly.pdbx_seq_one_letter_code
_entity_poly.pdbx_strand_id
1 'polypeptide(L)'
;MSSPLHAHATALSGDSPLQALVILSDGQRTMLRIAVEQLIKHQGEYWYELDKSPAIRALIDAEATDWRACLVYLACLYGEGPEGTGGLGRVLREMLKRDDVLDGATAIEVMKVLVEHEYIKELDYPITRLVSQMEKLHKQGALVGHEEAMGSFLERNASFWKAGRDPRVLEAKLKKMLGGVQGLQLPLGESRFGWVDDLHADFATLPEAERETWMGLMNHALTGSGSSPSNAWLKAAAKLAAGLPADAFSQTLARWFAVICNYQFAPSDANEGAIKAMVWLAGVGEPKVLAPGLGDMAVAFYTKVQWHGPRSRLVGNACIQVLCLLDKPGVVQLSRLRSKVRYSQGKALIEKSVVKAAERAGLTPDDMEEASVPDMGFDAEGVARFGFGGATALLRLEGEGRLATEWSNAEGKVLKSAPAEAKRENAEAFKEWQKGCKEFADAVLGQRTRFEQAYLRQRTWRFGDWYPRFIDSTELLGWMGRRLIWNIEHDGQQRSVIGLKGVLTGLDGTAVGELPADATVSLWHPIQAAAPEVLAWRELLQEAQVLQPIRQAFREVYLLTDAERESGTTSRRFAGHLLRQFQLAALLRERGWDYALQGSWDSHNTPCKTLKNWGLAVLFELDVKDEFSSIQGDTGVFAYVESGEFRFVKDGEAWDETRLADIPPLVFSEVLRDMDLFVGVCSVANDPELGLVDDPAFRGYISLASNAELQGGAQVRRDLLDNILSRLPIAKRCHLDGRYLVVKGDLRTYRIHLGSSNILMAPNDQYLCIVQDKKAKSASNGLYLPFEGDALLSLILSKALLLANDKKIKDPSILSQINA
;
A
#
# COMPACT_ATOMS: atom_id res chain seq x y z
N MET A 1 -35.44 -62.32 12.74
CA MET A 1 -36.17 -61.07 13.01
C MET A 1 -36.76 -60.63 11.69
N SER A 2 -38.09 -60.52 11.58
CA SER A 2 -38.75 -59.98 10.38
C SER A 2 -38.26 -58.56 10.12
N SER A 3 -37.88 -58.25 8.88
CA SER A 3 -37.52 -56.89 8.46
C SER A 3 -38.63 -55.90 8.87
N PRO A 4 -38.32 -54.69 9.38
CA PRO A 4 -39.32 -53.67 9.71
C PRO A 4 -40.28 -53.36 8.55
N LEU A 5 -39.81 -53.52 7.31
CA LEU A 5 -40.64 -53.42 6.10
C LEU A 5 -41.71 -54.52 6.01
N HIS A 6 -41.44 -55.74 6.49
CA HIS A 6 -42.40 -56.85 6.51
C HIS A 6 -43.56 -56.57 7.49
N ALA A 7 -43.29 -55.85 8.58
CA ALA A 7 -44.32 -55.39 9.51
C ALA A 7 -45.22 -54.31 8.88
N HIS A 8 -44.66 -53.42 8.05
CA HIS A 8 -45.42 -52.38 7.33
C HIS A 8 -46.32 -52.95 6.22
N ALA A 9 -45.87 -53.98 5.50
CA ALA A 9 -46.71 -54.68 4.51
C ALA A 9 -47.93 -55.37 5.15
N THR A 10 -47.77 -55.84 6.40
CA THR A 10 -48.83 -56.49 7.19
C THR A 10 -49.73 -55.46 7.90
N ALA A 11 -49.20 -54.30 8.27
CA ALA A 11 -49.96 -53.21 8.92
C ALA A 11 -50.95 -52.49 7.99
N LEU A 12 -50.90 -52.73 6.67
CA LEU A 12 -51.89 -52.27 5.70
C LEU A 12 -53.29 -52.91 5.90
N SER A 13 -53.45 -53.84 6.85
CA SER A 13 -54.74 -54.40 7.29
C SER A 13 -55.22 -53.98 8.69
N GLY A 14 -54.55 -53.04 9.38
CA GLY A 14 -55.04 -52.44 10.63
C GLY A 14 -54.02 -52.39 11.77
N ASP A 15 -54.06 -51.25 12.49
CA ASP A 15 -53.43 -50.88 13.78
C ASP A 15 -51.89 -50.87 13.89
N SER A 16 -51.27 -49.80 13.36
CA SER A 16 -49.94 -49.24 13.73
C SER A 16 -49.86 -47.77 13.21
N PRO A 17 -48.78 -46.95 13.39
CA PRO A 17 -48.78 -45.49 13.73
C PRO A 17 -49.30 -44.55 12.62
N LEU A 18 -49.92 -45.12 11.61
CA LEU A 18 -50.50 -44.58 10.41
C LEU A 18 -51.94 -44.07 10.64
N GLN A 19 -52.15 -43.16 11.59
CA GLN A 19 -53.37 -42.35 11.57
C GLN A 19 -53.48 -41.50 10.29
N ALA A 20 -52.36 -41.31 9.56
CA ALA A 20 -52.32 -40.70 8.22
C ALA A 20 -52.87 -41.59 7.08
N LEU A 21 -52.99 -42.91 7.24
CA LEU A 21 -53.53 -43.82 6.20
C LEU A 21 -55.06 -43.77 6.05
N VAL A 22 -55.75 -43.05 6.94
CA VAL A 22 -57.20 -42.88 6.91
C VAL A 22 -57.67 -42.11 5.66
N ILE A 23 -56.75 -41.43 4.96
CA ILE A 23 -57.04 -40.54 3.83
C ILE A 23 -56.93 -41.27 2.46
N LEU A 24 -56.42 -42.50 2.42
CA LEU A 24 -56.15 -43.19 1.14
C LEU A 24 -57.33 -44.04 0.64
N SER A 25 -57.62 -43.93 -0.65
CA SER A 25 -58.52 -44.84 -1.36
C SER A 25 -57.96 -46.26 -1.46
N ASP A 26 -58.83 -47.25 -1.67
CA ASP A 26 -58.40 -48.65 -1.82
C ASP A 26 -57.44 -48.87 -3.00
N GLY A 27 -57.58 -48.08 -4.06
CA GLY A 27 -56.66 -48.06 -5.19
C GLY A 27 -55.26 -47.58 -4.81
N GLN A 28 -55.18 -46.49 -4.05
CA GLN A 28 -53.91 -45.93 -3.55
C GLN A 28 -53.22 -46.89 -2.58
N ARG A 29 -53.98 -47.52 -1.67
CA ARG A 29 -53.45 -48.55 -0.76
C ARG A 29 -52.90 -49.76 -1.50
N THR A 30 -53.54 -50.17 -2.59
CA THR A 30 -53.10 -51.28 -3.44
C THR A 30 -51.81 -50.95 -4.18
N MET A 31 -51.70 -49.76 -4.78
CA MET A 31 -50.45 -49.31 -5.43
C MET A 31 -49.30 -49.22 -4.43
N LEU A 32 -49.55 -48.65 -3.25
CA LEU A 32 -48.57 -48.57 -2.18
C LEU A 32 -48.09 -49.95 -1.73
N ARG A 33 -49.00 -50.91 -1.52
CA ARG A 33 -48.65 -52.30 -1.16
C ARG A 33 -47.72 -52.93 -2.20
N ILE A 34 -48.03 -52.78 -3.49
CA ILE A 34 -47.20 -53.32 -4.58
C ILE A 34 -45.81 -52.67 -4.56
N ALA A 35 -45.71 -51.36 -4.34
CA ALA A 35 -44.43 -50.67 -4.23
C ALA A 35 -43.62 -51.15 -3.00
N VAL A 36 -44.28 -51.39 -1.86
CA VAL A 36 -43.66 -51.94 -0.63
C VAL A 36 -43.06 -53.32 -0.89
N GLU A 37 -43.84 -54.22 -1.50
CA GLU A 37 -43.40 -55.58 -1.79
C GLU A 37 -42.19 -55.60 -2.75
N GLN A 38 -42.15 -54.69 -3.72
CA GLN A 38 -41.00 -54.53 -4.62
C GLN A 38 -39.76 -53.99 -3.88
N LEU A 39 -39.93 -53.01 -2.99
CA LEU A 39 -38.83 -52.46 -2.18
C LEU A 39 -38.25 -53.50 -1.22
N ILE A 40 -39.10 -54.34 -0.62
CA ILE A 40 -38.68 -55.48 0.22
C ILE A 40 -37.88 -56.48 -0.61
N LYS A 41 -38.38 -56.81 -1.81
CA LYS A 41 -37.76 -57.82 -2.69
C LYS A 41 -36.34 -57.44 -3.12
N HIS A 42 -36.03 -56.15 -3.18
CA HIS A 42 -34.72 -55.62 -3.54
C HIS A 42 -33.88 -55.15 -2.34
N GLN A 43 -34.24 -55.49 -1.09
CA GLN A 43 -33.39 -55.22 0.08
C GLN A 43 -32.02 -55.93 -0.08
N GLY A 44 -30.96 -55.15 -0.29
CA GLY A 44 -29.57 -55.63 -0.32
C GLY A 44 -28.85 -55.50 -1.67
N GLU A 45 -29.53 -55.09 -2.75
CA GLU A 45 -28.87 -54.78 -4.03
C GLU A 45 -28.53 -53.29 -4.13
N TYR A 46 -27.51 -52.93 -4.92
CA TYR A 46 -27.08 -51.54 -5.12
C TYR A 46 -28.26 -50.69 -5.65
N TRP A 47 -28.72 -49.74 -4.83
CA TRP A 47 -29.91 -48.89 -5.00
C TRP A 47 -29.93 -47.94 -6.22
N TYR A 48 -29.04 -48.11 -7.20
CA TYR A 48 -28.83 -47.18 -8.32
C TYR A 48 -29.84 -47.28 -9.46
N GLU A 49 -30.71 -48.30 -9.47
CA GLU A 49 -31.72 -48.52 -10.51
C GLU A 49 -33.17 -48.57 -9.99
N LEU A 50 -33.40 -48.14 -8.74
CA LEU A 50 -34.73 -48.20 -8.12
C LEU A 50 -35.76 -47.34 -8.87
N ASP A 51 -35.34 -46.16 -9.35
CA ASP A 51 -36.11 -45.26 -10.22
C ASP A 51 -36.40 -45.87 -11.60
N LYS A 52 -35.78 -47.01 -11.93
CA LYS A 52 -36.03 -47.76 -13.16
C LYS A 52 -37.10 -48.85 -13.02
N SER A 53 -37.48 -49.21 -11.79
CA SER A 53 -38.52 -50.20 -11.54
C SER A 53 -39.87 -49.71 -12.09
N PRO A 54 -40.61 -50.53 -12.86
CA PRO A 54 -41.94 -50.16 -13.36
C PRO A 54 -42.92 -49.73 -12.26
N ALA A 55 -42.83 -50.34 -11.08
CA ALA A 55 -43.68 -50.00 -9.93
C ALA A 55 -43.31 -48.63 -9.32
N ILE A 56 -42.02 -48.32 -9.26
CA ILE A 56 -41.53 -47.02 -8.74
C ILE A 56 -41.75 -45.91 -9.79
N ARG A 57 -41.62 -46.21 -11.08
CA ARG A 57 -41.99 -45.27 -12.16
C ARG A 57 -43.47 -44.94 -12.16
N ALA A 58 -44.33 -45.96 -12.00
CA ALA A 58 -45.76 -45.71 -11.83
C ALA A 58 -46.07 -44.82 -10.61
N LEU A 59 -45.28 -44.92 -9.54
CA LEU A 59 -45.38 -44.05 -8.36
C LEU A 59 -44.87 -42.62 -8.62
N ILE A 60 -43.77 -42.47 -9.38
CA ILE A 60 -43.23 -41.17 -9.80
C ILE A 60 -44.17 -40.47 -10.80
N ASP A 61 -44.83 -41.24 -11.66
CA ASP A 61 -45.71 -40.79 -12.73
C ASP A 61 -47.17 -40.56 -12.27
N ALA A 62 -47.47 -40.86 -11.00
CA ALA A 62 -48.82 -40.73 -10.42
C ALA A 62 -49.33 -39.27 -10.40
N GLU A 63 -50.66 -39.10 -10.33
CA GLU A 63 -51.30 -37.79 -10.30
C GLU A 63 -51.12 -37.09 -8.94
N ALA A 64 -51.32 -35.77 -8.90
CA ALA A 64 -51.08 -34.93 -7.71
C ALA A 64 -51.82 -35.40 -6.45
N THR A 65 -53.04 -35.93 -6.59
CA THR A 65 -53.82 -36.47 -5.46
C THR A 65 -53.23 -37.73 -4.83
N ASP A 66 -52.37 -38.45 -5.55
CA ASP A 66 -51.69 -39.67 -5.09
C ASP A 66 -50.38 -39.35 -4.35
N TRP A 67 -49.86 -38.13 -4.49
CA TRP A 67 -48.58 -37.70 -3.93
C TRP A 67 -48.51 -37.77 -2.40
N ARG A 68 -49.62 -37.47 -1.73
CA ARG A 68 -49.74 -37.51 -0.26
C ARG A 68 -49.51 -38.93 0.26
N ALA A 69 -50.01 -39.91 -0.46
CA ALA A 69 -49.84 -41.33 -0.15
C ALA A 69 -48.37 -41.76 -0.26
N CYS A 70 -47.71 -41.30 -1.32
CA CYS A 70 -46.32 -41.59 -1.61
C CYS A 70 -45.36 -40.90 -0.63
N LEU A 71 -45.63 -39.66 -0.24
CA LEU A 71 -44.84 -38.90 0.73
C LEU A 71 -44.89 -39.50 2.14
N VAL A 72 -46.09 -39.81 2.63
CA VAL A 72 -46.28 -40.44 3.95
C VAL A 72 -45.54 -41.77 3.99
N TYR A 73 -45.59 -42.54 2.90
CA TYR A 73 -44.90 -43.82 2.82
C TYR A 73 -43.36 -43.69 2.74
N LEU A 74 -42.84 -42.79 1.89
CA LEU A 74 -41.41 -42.50 1.83
C LEU A 74 -40.88 -42.04 3.20
N ALA A 75 -41.64 -41.22 3.92
CA ALA A 75 -41.28 -40.72 5.23
C ALA A 75 -41.29 -41.81 6.33
N CYS A 76 -42.25 -42.73 6.29
CA CYS A 76 -42.25 -43.92 7.17
C CYS A 76 -41.02 -44.82 6.95
N LEU A 77 -40.58 -44.97 5.69
CA LEU A 77 -39.38 -45.75 5.36
C LEU A 77 -38.08 -45.08 5.81
N TYR A 78 -38.04 -43.74 5.78
CA TYR A 78 -36.89 -42.95 6.25
C TYR A 78 -36.79 -42.85 7.78
N GLY A 79 -37.88 -43.11 8.51
CA GLY A 79 -37.97 -42.92 9.95
C GLY A 79 -37.28 -44.00 10.82
N GLU A 80 -36.96 -45.18 10.27
CA GLU A 80 -36.48 -46.33 11.07
C GLU A 80 -35.05 -46.83 10.74
N GLY A 81 -34.11 -45.93 10.43
CA GLY A 81 -32.68 -46.23 10.60
C GLY A 81 -31.69 -45.53 9.65
N PRO A 82 -30.40 -45.42 10.04
CA PRO A 82 -29.38 -44.65 9.32
C PRO A 82 -28.69 -45.39 8.14
N GLU A 83 -29.00 -46.66 7.90
CA GLU A 83 -28.28 -47.49 6.92
C GLU A 83 -29.12 -47.74 5.65
N GLY A 84 -28.86 -46.94 4.61
CA GLY A 84 -29.29 -47.25 3.23
C GLY A 84 -30.25 -46.25 2.57
N THR A 85 -29.88 -44.96 2.52
CA THR A 85 -30.81 -43.87 2.12
C THR A 85 -30.64 -43.32 0.70
N GLY A 86 -29.64 -43.75 -0.07
CA GLY A 86 -29.35 -43.15 -1.39
C GLY A 86 -30.43 -43.37 -2.47
N GLY A 87 -31.11 -44.52 -2.46
CA GLY A 87 -32.12 -44.87 -3.46
C GLY A 87 -33.44 -44.13 -3.28
N LEU A 88 -33.94 -44.04 -2.04
CA LEU A 88 -35.22 -43.40 -1.73
C LEU A 88 -35.16 -41.87 -1.87
N GLY A 89 -33.99 -41.27 -1.61
CA GLY A 89 -33.79 -39.83 -1.75
C GLY A 89 -33.77 -39.43 -3.22
N ARG A 90 -33.28 -40.32 -4.09
CA ARG A 90 -33.40 -40.14 -5.55
C ARG A 90 -34.86 -40.18 -5.99
N VAL A 91 -35.69 -41.09 -5.44
CA VAL A 91 -37.13 -41.13 -5.75
C VAL A 91 -37.81 -39.82 -5.34
N LEU A 92 -37.61 -39.36 -4.11
CA LEU A 92 -38.13 -38.07 -3.62
C LEU A 92 -37.65 -36.89 -4.48
N ARG A 93 -36.39 -36.92 -4.93
CA ARG A 93 -35.82 -35.89 -5.79
C ARG A 93 -36.43 -35.87 -7.19
N GLU A 94 -36.59 -37.01 -7.84
CA GLU A 94 -37.22 -37.08 -9.18
C GLU A 94 -38.68 -36.67 -9.12
N MET A 95 -39.36 -37.06 -8.05
CA MET A 95 -40.68 -36.61 -7.71
C MET A 95 -40.76 -35.07 -7.63
N LEU A 96 -39.97 -34.45 -6.74
CA LEU A 96 -40.01 -32.99 -6.53
C LEU A 96 -39.41 -32.14 -7.67
N LYS A 97 -38.92 -32.75 -8.76
CA LYS A 97 -38.45 -32.02 -9.95
C LYS A 97 -39.56 -31.61 -10.91
N ARG A 98 -40.75 -32.22 -10.81
CA ARG A 98 -41.89 -32.00 -11.71
C ARG A 98 -42.64 -30.70 -11.36
N ASP A 99 -43.02 -29.93 -12.38
CA ASP A 99 -43.65 -28.61 -12.22
C ASP A 99 -45.20 -28.65 -12.19
N ASP A 100 -45.77 -29.80 -12.57
CA ASP A 100 -47.20 -30.06 -12.76
C ASP A 100 -47.86 -30.79 -11.56
N VAL A 101 -47.06 -31.25 -10.60
CA VAL A 101 -47.52 -32.19 -9.56
C VAL A 101 -47.82 -31.54 -8.21
N LEU A 102 -47.17 -30.41 -7.88
CA LEU A 102 -47.35 -29.74 -6.60
C LEU A 102 -48.45 -28.66 -6.69
N ASP A 103 -49.68 -29.04 -6.32
CA ASP A 103 -50.71 -28.05 -5.97
C ASP A 103 -50.45 -27.45 -4.57
N GLY A 104 -51.18 -26.39 -4.20
CA GLY A 104 -50.98 -25.72 -2.91
C GLY A 104 -51.14 -26.66 -1.71
N ALA A 105 -52.16 -27.51 -1.77
CA ALA A 105 -52.49 -28.44 -0.70
C ALA A 105 -51.48 -29.61 -0.58
N THR A 106 -50.75 -29.92 -1.64
CA THR A 106 -49.69 -30.93 -1.69
C THR A 106 -48.35 -30.33 -1.27
N ALA A 107 -48.06 -29.10 -1.68
CA ALA A 107 -46.87 -28.37 -1.25
C ALA A 107 -46.82 -28.18 0.28
N ILE A 108 -47.97 -27.94 0.92
CA ILE A 108 -48.08 -27.83 2.38
C ILE A 108 -47.73 -29.17 3.06
N GLU A 109 -48.25 -30.27 2.55
CA GLU A 109 -47.96 -31.60 3.10
C GLU A 109 -46.50 -32.02 2.87
N VAL A 110 -45.89 -31.65 1.73
CA VAL A 110 -44.44 -31.80 1.51
C VAL A 110 -43.65 -31.03 2.58
N MET A 111 -44.05 -29.81 2.93
CA MET A 111 -43.36 -29.03 3.96
C MET A 111 -43.43 -29.70 5.33
N LYS A 112 -44.63 -30.12 5.76
CA LYS A 112 -44.84 -30.83 7.05
C LYS A 112 -44.05 -32.14 7.08
N VAL A 113 -44.32 -32.99 6.09
CA VAL A 113 -43.37 -33.88 5.39
C VAL A 113 -41.93 -33.86 5.90
N LEU A 114 -41.24 -32.92 5.30
CA LEU A 114 -39.84 -32.68 5.49
C LEU A 114 -39.59 -32.23 6.94
N VAL A 115 -40.38 -31.30 7.49
CA VAL A 115 -40.19 -30.78 8.86
C VAL A 115 -40.21 -31.88 9.93
N GLU A 116 -41.19 -32.78 9.89
CA GLU A 116 -41.41 -33.82 10.91
C GLU A 116 -40.35 -34.94 10.85
N HIS A 117 -39.69 -35.13 9.70
CA HIS A 117 -38.75 -36.23 9.48
C HIS A 117 -37.30 -35.73 9.33
N GLU A 118 -36.59 -35.56 10.45
CA GLU A 118 -35.20 -35.04 10.51
C GLU A 118 -34.13 -35.89 9.77
N TYR A 119 -34.47 -37.14 9.42
CA TYR A 119 -33.59 -38.05 8.68
C TYR A 119 -33.49 -37.72 7.18
N ILE A 120 -34.50 -37.04 6.60
CA ILE A 120 -34.45 -36.60 5.21
C ILE A 120 -33.56 -35.36 5.12
N LYS A 121 -32.34 -35.52 4.60
CA LYS A 121 -31.36 -34.43 4.51
C LYS A 121 -31.64 -33.53 3.31
N GLU A 122 -31.15 -32.31 3.37
CA GLU A 122 -31.29 -31.30 2.32
C GLU A 122 -30.69 -31.74 0.98
N LEU A 123 -29.70 -32.64 1.00
CA LEU A 123 -29.17 -33.25 -0.22
C LEU A 123 -30.17 -34.20 -0.87
N ASP A 124 -31.17 -34.73 -0.15
CA ASP A 124 -32.11 -35.72 -0.65
C ASP A 124 -33.25 -35.13 -1.49
N TYR A 125 -33.41 -33.80 -1.51
CA TYR A 125 -34.48 -33.13 -2.26
C TYR A 125 -34.04 -31.81 -2.91
N PRO A 126 -34.67 -31.37 -4.02
CA PRO A 126 -34.24 -30.19 -4.77
C PRO A 126 -34.77 -28.88 -4.13
N ILE A 127 -34.20 -28.46 -3.00
CA ILE A 127 -34.66 -27.29 -2.21
C ILE A 127 -34.85 -26.01 -3.04
N THR A 128 -33.92 -25.69 -3.94
CA THR A 128 -34.00 -24.52 -4.83
C THR A 128 -35.26 -24.52 -5.71
N ARG A 129 -35.62 -25.69 -6.25
CA ARG A 129 -36.82 -25.84 -7.08
C ARG A 129 -38.08 -25.78 -6.24
N LEU A 130 -38.09 -26.46 -5.10
CA LEU A 130 -39.23 -26.46 -4.18
C LEU A 130 -39.60 -25.04 -3.74
N VAL A 131 -38.61 -24.23 -3.32
CA VAL A 131 -38.83 -22.83 -2.93
C VAL A 131 -39.33 -21.98 -4.12
N SER A 132 -38.87 -22.25 -5.34
CA SER A 132 -39.33 -21.53 -6.54
C SER A 132 -40.78 -21.86 -6.89
N GLN A 133 -41.20 -23.13 -6.73
CA GLN A 133 -42.58 -23.54 -6.92
C GLN A 133 -43.50 -23.01 -5.81
N MET A 134 -43.04 -23.01 -4.56
CA MET A 134 -43.74 -22.36 -3.44
C MET A 134 -43.97 -20.87 -3.72
N GLU A 135 -42.98 -20.16 -4.26
CA GLU A 135 -43.12 -18.76 -4.64
C GLU A 135 -44.23 -18.56 -5.70
N LYS A 136 -44.34 -19.47 -6.65
CA LYS A 136 -45.41 -19.47 -7.67
C LYS A 136 -46.78 -19.73 -7.04
N LEU A 137 -46.90 -20.74 -6.17
CA LEU A 137 -48.14 -21.10 -5.48
C LEU A 137 -48.60 -20.01 -4.50
N HIS A 138 -47.66 -19.37 -3.79
CA HIS A 138 -47.95 -18.25 -2.91
C HIS A 138 -48.50 -17.05 -3.69
N LYS A 139 -47.92 -16.71 -4.85
CA LYS A 139 -48.44 -15.67 -5.76
C LYS A 139 -49.83 -15.98 -6.30
N GLN A 140 -50.18 -17.26 -6.43
CA GLN A 140 -51.52 -17.72 -6.83
C GLN A 140 -52.52 -17.76 -5.67
N GLY A 141 -52.11 -17.38 -4.45
CA GLY A 141 -52.95 -17.41 -3.25
C GLY A 141 -53.09 -18.79 -2.60
N ALA A 142 -52.46 -19.83 -3.17
CA ALA A 142 -52.65 -21.22 -2.75
C ALA A 142 -51.93 -21.61 -1.44
N LEU A 143 -51.09 -20.71 -0.90
CA LEU A 143 -50.35 -20.90 0.36
C LEU A 143 -50.73 -19.88 1.44
N VAL A 144 -51.77 -19.06 1.21
CA VAL A 144 -52.26 -18.07 2.18
C VAL A 144 -52.95 -18.78 3.34
N GLY A 145 -52.65 -18.42 4.59
CA GLY A 145 -53.19 -19.08 5.79
C GLY A 145 -52.40 -20.31 6.25
N HIS A 146 -51.24 -20.57 5.65
CA HIS A 146 -50.33 -21.68 5.99
C HIS A 146 -48.92 -21.20 6.38
N GLU A 147 -48.84 -20.01 6.98
CA GLU A 147 -47.61 -19.34 7.39
C GLU A 147 -46.80 -20.17 8.39
N GLU A 148 -47.47 -20.91 9.28
CA GLU A 148 -46.82 -21.80 10.25
C GLU A 148 -45.98 -22.89 9.56
N ALA A 149 -46.56 -23.59 8.57
CA ALA A 149 -45.85 -24.64 7.83
C ALA A 149 -44.67 -24.09 7.03
N MET A 150 -44.84 -22.91 6.42
CA MET A 150 -43.75 -22.20 5.72
C MET A 150 -42.65 -21.74 6.70
N GLY A 151 -43.02 -21.33 7.91
CA GLY A 151 -42.11 -20.91 8.98
C GLY A 151 -41.28 -22.06 9.53
N SER A 152 -41.90 -23.19 9.86
CA SER A 152 -41.18 -24.37 10.33
C SER A 152 -40.26 -24.97 9.25
N PHE A 153 -40.70 -24.96 7.99
CA PHE A 153 -39.84 -25.33 6.87
C PHE A 153 -38.64 -24.39 6.74
N LEU A 154 -38.85 -23.10 7.00
CA LEU A 154 -37.79 -22.10 6.99
C LEU A 154 -36.77 -22.38 8.11
N GLU A 155 -37.24 -22.54 9.35
CA GLU A 155 -36.38 -22.78 10.52
C GLU A 155 -35.54 -24.05 10.39
N ARG A 156 -36.12 -25.15 9.93
CA ARG A 156 -35.41 -26.43 9.72
C ARG A 156 -34.21 -26.30 8.79
N ASN A 157 -34.35 -25.48 7.75
CA ASN A 157 -33.33 -25.33 6.72
C ASN A 157 -32.34 -24.18 7.01
N ALA A 158 -32.58 -23.37 8.05
CA ALA A 158 -31.78 -22.20 8.39
C ALA A 158 -30.32 -22.49 8.73
N SER A 159 -30.04 -23.66 9.31
CA SER A 159 -28.68 -24.10 9.62
C SER A 159 -27.82 -24.31 8.38
N PHE A 160 -28.40 -24.81 7.28
CA PHE A 160 -27.73 -25.01 5.99
C PHE A 160 -27.48 -23.69 5.26
N TRP A 161 -28.33 -22.69 5.47
CA TRP A 161 -28.25 -21.42 4.74
C TRP A 161 -27.05 -20.55 5.11
N LYS A 162 -26.42 -20.84 6.25
CA LYS A 162 -25.19 -20.17 6.70
C LYS A 162 -23.95 -20.53 5.86
N ALA A 163 -24.01 -21.55 4.98
CA ALA A 163 -22.86 -22.12 4.27
C ALA A 163 -22.66 -21.69 2.79
N GLY A 164 -23.43 -20.76 2.20
CA GLY A 164 -23.21 -20.36 0.80
C GLY A 164 -24.07 -19.21 0.24
N ARG A 165 -23.86 -18.86 -1.05
CA ARG A 165 -24.52 -17.74 -1.76
C ARG A 165 -25.96 -18.04 -2.22
N ASP A 166 -26.22 -19.24 -2.76
CA ASP A 166 -27.55 -19.69 -3.23
C ASP A 166 -28.58 -19.86 -2.08
N PRO A 167 -28.20 -20.44 -0.92
CA PRO A 167 -29.11 -20.60 0.21
C PRO A 167 -29.66 -19.29 0.82
N ARG A 168 -28.88 -18.21 0.84
CA ARG A 168 -29.33 -16.88 1.34
C ARG A 168 -30.42 -16.26 0.47
N VAL A 169 -30.37 -16.51 -0.84
CA VAL A 169 -31.41 -16.06 -1.78
C VAL A 169 -32.71 -16.81 -1.54
N LEU A 170 -32.63 -18.11 -1.24
CA LEU A 170 -33.79 -18.95 -0.91
C LEU A 170 -34.42 -18.56 0.43
N GLU A 171 -33.60 -18.30 1.45
CA GLU A 171 -34.03 -17.79 2.74
C GLU A 171 -34.80 -16.47 2.58
N ALA A 172 -34.26 -15.52 1.82
CA ALA A 172 -34.90 -14.22 1.58
C ALA A 172 -36.26 -14.37 0.86
N LYS A 173 -36.36 -15.31 -0.09
CA LYS A 173 -37.64 -15.61 -0.76
C LYS A 173 -38.69 -16.16 0.21
N LEU A 174 -38.31 -17.11 1.07
CA LEU A 174 -39.21 -17.70 2.07
C LEU A 174 -39.65 -16.68 3.13
N LYS A 175 -38.72 -15.88 3.67
CA LYS A 175 -39.04 -14.80 4.63
C LYS A 175 -39.99 -13.76 4.04
N LYS A 176 -39.84 -13.42 2.76
CA LYS A 176 -40.74 -12.52 2.04
C LYS A 176 -42.17 -13.07 1.93
N MET A 177 -42.33 -14.37 1.70
CA MET A 177 -43.65 -15.02 1.64
C MET A 177 -44.35 -15.07 3.01
N LEU A 178 -43.59 -15.12 4.11
CA LEU A 178 -44.10 -15.18 5.48
C LEU A 178 -44.58 -13.83 6.05
N GLY A 179 -44.58 -12.76 5.24
CA GLY A 179 -44.91 -11.42 5.72
C GLY A 179 -43.92 -10.89 6.77
N GLY A 180 -42.77 -11.55 6.94
CA GLY A 180 -41.70 -11.12 7.83
C GLY A 180 -41.02 -9.89 7.27
N VAL A 181 -41.56 -8.71 7.58
CA VAL A 181 -40.82 -7.45 7.49
C VAL A 181 -39.74 -7.50 8.57
N GLN A 182 -38.62 -8.19 8.31
CA GLN A 182 -37.39 -7.81 8.97
C GLN A 182 -36.95 -6.50 8.34
N GLY A 183 -36.63 -5.52 9.19
CA GLY A 183 -36.06 -4.26 8.76
C GLY A 183 -34.95 -4.51 7.75
N LEU A 184 -34.94 -3.74 6.67
CA LEU A 184 -33.93 -3.80 5.62
C LEU A 184 -32.56 -3.88 6.31
N GLN A 185 -31.81 -4.96 6.09
CA GLN A 185 -30.47 -5.16 6.66
C GLN A 185 -29.50 -5.43 5.51
N LEU A 186 -28.29 -4.89 5.63
CA LEU A 186 -27.21 -5.20 4.70
C LEU A 186 -26.90 -6.71 4.75
N PRO A 187 -26.54 -7.35 3.63
CA PRO A 187 -26.26 -8.79 3.57
C PRO A 187 -24.85 -9.12 4.13
N LEU A 188 -24.58 -8.70 5.36
CA LEU A 188 -23.37 -8.97 6.12
C LEU A 188 -23.62 -10.14 7.07
N GLY A 189 -22.61 -11.00 7.25
CA GLY A 189 -22.64 -12.05 8.27
C GLY A 189 -22.25 -11.50 9.64
N GLU A 190 -22.53 -12.26 10.70
CA GLU A 190 -22.13 -11.89 12.06
C GLU A 190 -20.63 -11.58 12.13
N SER A 191 -20.30 -10.52 12.87
CA SER A 191 -18.92 -10.17 13.20
C SER A 191 -18.77 -10.20 14.72
N ARG A 192 -17.71 -10.86 15.21
CA ARG A 192 -17.43 -10.89 16.65
C ARG A 192 -16.97 -9.54 17.22
N PHE A 193 -16.93 -8.49 16.40
CA PHE A 193 -16.13 -7.30 16.70
C PHE A 193 -16.75 -5.98 16.23
N GLY A 194 -18.09 -5.89 16.21
CA GLY A 194 -18.84 -4.63 16.23
C GLY A 194 -18.91 -3.84 14.91
N TRP A 195 -17.94 -3.95 13.99
CA TRP A 195 -17.98 -3.14 12.76
C TRP A 195 -19.20 -3.41 11.86
N VAL A 196 -19.74 -4.64 11.90
CA VAL A 196 -20.99 -4.99 11.21
C VAL A 196 -22.17 -4.29 11.87
N ASP A 197 -22.18 -4.23 13.20
CA ASP A 197 -23.21 -3.54 13.98
C ASP A 197 -23.16 -2.03 13.71
N ASP A 198 -21.97 -1.43 13.61
CA ASP A 198 -21.78 -0.02 13.26
C ASP A 198 -22.33 0.29 11.85
N LEU A 199 -22.08 -0.58 10.87
CA LEU A 199 -22.63 -0.44 9.52
C LEU A 199 -24.15 -0.61 9.50
N HIS A 200 -24.70 -1.56 10.27
CA HIS A 200 -26.14 -1.72 10.40
C HIS A 200 -26.79 -0.53 11.10
N ALA A 201 -26.13 0.05 12.10
CA ALA A 201 -26.60 1.24 12.79
C ALA A 201 -26.64 2.45 11.83
N ASP A 202 -25.56 2.70 11.08
CA ASP A 202 -25.53 3.77 10.06
C ASP A 202 -26.59 3.52 8.97
N PHE A 203 -26.71 2.28 8.48
CA PHE A 203 -27.73 1.90 7.50
C PHE A 203 -29.16 2.15 7.99
N ALA A 204 -29.44 1.87 9.27
CA ALA A 204 -30.75 2.10 9.87
C ALA A 204 -31.11 3.60 9.94
N THR A 205 -30.13 4.50 9.93
CA THR A 205 -30.38 5.96 9.90
C THR A 205 -30.81 6.48 8.53
N LEU A 206 -30.57 5.74 7.45
CA LEU A 206 -30.91 6.15 6.09
C LEU A 206 -32.43 6.12 5.86
N PRO A 207 -32.99 6.99 4.99
CA PRO A 207 -34.40 6.93 4.58
C PRO A 207 -34.78 5.55 4.01
N GLU A 208 -36.03 5.14 4.20
CA GLU A 208 -36.48 3.80 3.79
C GLU A 208 -36.29 3.51 2.30
N ALA A 209 -36.64 4.46 1.43
CA ALA A 209 -36.42 4.34 -0.03
C ALA A 209 -34.93 4.20 -0.40
N GLU A 210 -34.03 4.85 0.35
CA GLU A 210 -32.60 4.70 0.16
C GLU A 210 -32.12 3.33 0.63
N ARG A 211 -32.63 2.83 1.76
CA ARG A 211 -32.32 1.48 2.26
C ARG A 211 -32.74 0.41 1.25
N GLU A 212 -33.91 0.52 0.64
CA GLU A 212 -34.35 -0.40 -0.42
C GLU A 212 -33.42 -0.38 -1.62
N THR A 213 -33.02 0.81 -2.06
CA THR A 213 -32.09 0.99 -3.18
C THR A 213 -30.72 0.40 -2.87
N TRP A 214 -30.21 0.61 -1.66
CA TRP A 214 -28.97 0.02 -1.18
C TRP A 214 -29.03 -1.51 -1.08
N MET A 215 -30.15 -2.10 -0.66
CA MET A 215 -30.30 -3.55 -0.72
C MET A 215 -30.28 -4.06 -2.16
N GLY A 216 -30.94 -3.36 -3.09
CA GLY A 216 -30.90 -3.68 -4.51
C GLY A 216 -29.47 -3.66 -5.05
N LEU A 217 -28.71 -2.62 -4.70
CA LEU A 217 -27.29 -2.48 -5.01
C LEU A 217 -26.45 -3.62 -4.43
N MET A 218 -26.63 -3.96 -3.15
CA MET A 218 -25.85 -5.01 -2.50
C MET A 218 -26.18 -6.40 -3.05
N ASN A 219 -27.45 -6.68 -3.35
CA ASN A 219 -27.87 -7.93 -3.98
C ASN A 219 -27.29 -8.06 -5.39
N HIS A 220 -27.36 -6.99 -6.20
CA HIS A 220 -26.67 -6.94 -7.50
C HIS A 220 -25.16 -7.12 -7.31
N ALA A 221 -24.57 -6.48 -6.31
CA ALA A 221 -23.14 -6.50 -6.12
C ALA A 221 -22.62 -7.91 -5.78
N LEU A 222 -23.39 -8.63 -4.96
CA LEU A 222 -23.17 -10.03 -4.62
C LEU A 222 -23.37 -11.00 -5.78
N THR A 223 -23.90 -10.61 -6.94
CA THR A 223 -23.92 -11.49 -8.13
C THR A 223 -22.53 -11.63 -8.77
N GLY A 224 -21.63 -10.68 -8.53
CA GLY A 224 -20.30 -10.64 -9.13
C GLY A 224 -19.46 -11.88 -8.79
N SER A 225 -19.06 -12.64 -9.82
CA SER A 225 -18.11 -13.76 -9.73
C SER A 225 -16.93 -13.48 -10.65
N GLY A 226 -15.78 -13.14 -10.08
CA GLY A 226 -14.60 -12.75 -10.84
C GLY A 226 -13.58 -12.02 -9.98
N SER A 227 -12.43 -11.72 -10.59
CA SER A 227 -11.39 -10.90 -9.97
C SER A 227 -11.68 -9.40 -10.06
N SER A 228 -12.38 -8.95 -11.12
CA SER A 228 -12.75 -7.56 -11.44
C SER A 228 -14.23 -7.42 -11.83
N PRO A 229 -14.88 -6.25 -11.63
CA PRO A 229 -16.22 -6.00 -12.15
C PRO A 229 -16.18 -5.81 -13.68
N SER A 230 -17.13 -6.43 -14.40
CA SER A 230 -17.26 -6.24 -15.86
C SER A 230 -17.98 -4.93 -16.20
N ASN A 231 -17.77 -4.39 -17.41
CA ASN A 231 -18.47 -3.19 -17.86
C ASN A 231 -20.00 -3.34 -17.85
N ALA A 232 -20.52 -4.53 -18.19
CA ALA A 232 -21.96 -4.80 -18.12
C ALA A 232 -22.48 -4.76 -16.67
N TRP A 233 -21.69 -5.31 -15.74
CA TRP A 233 -22.01 -5.29 -14.32
C TRP A 233 -21.98 -3.86 -13.75
N LEU A 234 -20.98 -3.05 -14.14
CA LEU A 234 -20.87 -1.64 -13.73
C LEU A 234 -22.03 -0.80 -14.26
N LYS A 235 -22.44 -0.99 -15.52
CA LYS A 235 -23.61 -0.31 -16.08
C LYS A 235 -24.90 -0.62 -15.31
N ALA A 236 -25.10 -1.88 -14.93
CA ALA A 236 -26.24 -2.28 -14.11
C ALA A 236 -26.19 -1.67 -12.70
N ALA A 237 -25.02 -1.66 -12.07
CA ALA A 237 -24.81 -1.03 -10.77
C ALA A 237 -25.05 0.49 -10.82
N ALA A 238 -24.57 1.19 -11.85
CA ALA A 238 -24.78 2.62 -12.05
C ALA A 238 -26.27 2.97 -12.21
N LYS A 239 -27.04 2.14 -12.92
CA LYS A 239 -28.50 2.32 -13.07
C LYS A 239 -29.23 2.21 -11.72
N LEU A 240 -28.80 1.28 -10.86
CA LEU A 240 -29.36 1.14 -9.51
C LEU A 240 -28.93 2.31 -8.62
N ALA A 241 -27.67 2.74 -8.70
CA ALA A 241 -27.11 3.84 -7.91
C ALA A 241 -27.77 5.19 -8.23
N ALA A 242 -28.27 5.38 -9.46
CA ALA A 242 -29.04 6.57 -9.85
C ALA A 242 -30.35 6.76 -9.05
N GLY A 243 -30.82 5.75 -8.30
CA GLY A 243 -31.93 5.88 -7.36
C GLY A 243 -31.57 6.59 -6.04
N LEU A 244 -30.29 6.85 -5.79
CA LEU A 244 -29.81 7.58 -4.61
C LEU A 244 -29.48 9.04 -4.98
N PRO A 245 -29.53 9.98 -4.01
CA PRO A 245 -29.05 11.35 -4.23
C PRO A 245 -27.59 11.37 -4.71
N ALA A 246 -27.26 12.30 -5.62
CA ALA A 246 -26.00 12.33 -6.38
C ALA A 246 -24.74 12.18 -5.51
N ASP A 247 -24.68 12.87 -4.36
CA ASP A 247 -23.52 12.82 -3.46
C ASP A 247 -23.64 11.74 -2.37
N ALA A 248 -24.87 11.32 -2.05
CA ALA A 248 -25.14 10.43 -0.92
C ALA A 248 -24.54 9.03 -1.11
N PHE A 249 -24.55 8.50 -2.34
CA PHE A 249 -23.98 7.19 -2.65
C PHE A 249 -22.48 7.13 -2.30
N SER A 250 -21.72 8.11 -2.79
CA SER A 250 -20.26 8.12 -2.66
C SER A 250 -19.83 8.47 -1.24
N GLN A 251 -20.54 9.40 -0.58
CA GLN A 251 -20.26 9.75 0.81
C GLN A 251 -20.56 8.59 1.76
N THR A 252 -21.65 7.84 1.54
CA THR A 252 -22.02 6.69 2.39
C THR A 252 -21.01 5.56 2.24
N LEU A 253 -20.60 5.21 1.02
CA LEU A 253 -19.53 4.23 0.82
C LEU A 253 -18.20 4.67 1.45
N ALA A 254 -17.83 5.95 1.32
CA ALA A 254 -16.62 6.47 1.95
C ALA A 254 -16.66 6.36 3.48
N ARG A 255 -17.80 6.66 4.11
CA ARG A 255 -18.00 6.47 5.56
C ARG A 255 -17.88 4.99 5.94
N TRP A 256 -18.53 4.09 5.21
CA TRP A 256 -18.45 2.65 5.49
C TRP A 256 -17.04 2.09 5.30
N PHE A 257 -16.29 2.54 4.28
CA PHE A 257 -14.88 2.17 4.13
C PHE A 257 -14.03 2.62 5.33
N ALA A 258 -14.26 3.82 5.85
CA ALA A 258 -13.54 4.30 7.04
C ALA A 258 -13.81 3.41 8.27
N VAL A 259 -15.06 2.99 8.49
CA VAL A 259 -15.41 2.05 9.57
C VAL A 259 -14.71 0.71 9.39
N ILE A 260 -14.75 0.14 8.18
CA ILE A 260 -14.10 -1.15 7.87
C ILE A 260 -12.57 -1.07 8.03
N CYS A 261 -11.94 0.03 7.61
CA CYS A 261 -10.50 0.25 7.71
C CYS A 261 -9.97 0.22 9.15
N ASN A 262 -10.75 0.76 10.10
CA ASN A 262 -10.36 0.86 11.51
C ASN A 262 -10.25 -0.52 12.18
N TYR A 263 -10.80 -1.56 11.56
CA TYR A 263 -10.87 -2.87 12.15
C TYR A 263 -9.67 -3.76 11.81
N GLN A 264 -9.01 -4.34 12.83
CA GLN A 264 -7.65 -4.89 12.69
C GLN A 264 -7.55 -6.37 12.27
N PHE A 265 -8.65 -7.11 12.20
CA PHE A 265 -8.64 -8.56 12.00
C PHE A 265 -9.16 -8.95 10.60
N ALA A 266 -8.93 -10.22 10.23
CA ALA A 266 -9.46 -10.78 9.00
C ALA A 266 -10.98 -10.94 9.08
N PRO A 267 -11.75 -10.55 8.03
CA PRO A 267 -13.19 -10.79 7.99
C PRO A 267 -13.47 -12.29 7.81
N SER A 268 -14.62 -12.75 8.28
CA SER A 268 -15.16 -14.07 7.91
C SER A 268 -15.43 -14.15 6.41
N ASP A 269 -15.42 -15.34 5.81
CA ASP A 269 -15.69 -15.55 4.37
C ASP A 269 -16.97 -14.87 3.87
N ALA A 270 -18.04 -14.92 4.68
CA ALA A 270 -19.32 -14.25 4.42
C ALA A 270 -19.17 -12.73 4.22
N ASN A 271 -18.35 -12.11 5.06
CA ASN A 271 -18.11 -10.67 5.09
C ASN A 271 -17.04 -10.26 4.07
N GLU A 272 -16.04 -11.11 3.82
CA GLU A 272 -15.02 -10.88 2.80
C GLU A 272 -15.65 -10.68 1.41
N GLY A 273 -16.60 -11.54 1.05
CA GLY A 273 -17.36 -11.42 -0.19
C GLY A 273 -18.20 -10.15 -0.29
N ALA A 274 -18.84 -9.74 0.81
CA ALA A 274 -19.66 -8.54 0.87
C ALA A 274 -18.82 -7.25 0.80
N ILE A 275 -17.70 -7.19 1.52
CA ILE A 275 -16.76 -6.06 1.46
C ILE A 275 -16.19 -5.92 0.05
N LYS A 276 -15.79 -7.03 -0.60
CA LYS A 276 -15.35 -7.02 -2.01
C LYS A 276 -16.44 -6.43 -2.92
N ALA A 277 -17.69 -6.80 -2.69
CA ALA A 277 -18.82 -6.31 -3.47
C ALA A 277 -19.04 -4.79 -3.28
N MET A 278 -18.94 -4.28 -2.05
CA MET A 278 -18.98 -2.85 -1.75
C MET A 278 -17.84 -2.08 -2.42
N VAL A 279 -16.63 -2.66 -2.41
CA VAL A 279 -15.46 -2.10 -3.10
C VAL A 279 -15.73 -1.97 -4.60
N TRP A 280 -16.33 -2.98 -5.25
CA TRP A 280 -16.67 -2.90 -6.67
C TRP A 280 -17.72 -1.83 -6.99
N LEU A 281 -18.68 -1.60 -6.10
CA LEU A 281 -19.65 -0.52 -6.24
C LEU A 281 -18.98 0.86 -6.28
N ALA A 282 -17.81 1.03 -5.66
CA ALA A 282 -17.09 2.30 -5.74
C ALA A 282 -16.67 2.67 -7.18
N GLY A 283 -16.62 1.70 -8.10
CA GLY A 283 -16.34 1.93 -9.52
C GLY A 283 -17.43 2.71 -10.28
N VAL A 284 -18.60 2.95 -9.68
CA VAL A 284 -19.69 3.76 -10.28
C VAL A 284 -19.96 5.08 -9.54
N GLY A 285 -19.22 5.38 -8.47
CA GLY A 285 -19.38 6.61 -7.70
C GLY A 285 -18.38 7.71 -8.09
N GLU A 286 -18.40 8.81 -7.35
CA GLU A 286 -17.53 9.97 -7.58
C GLU A 286 -16.07 9.62 -7.25
N PRO A 287 -15.17 9.58 -8.25
CA PRO A 287 -13.79 9.11 -8.07
C PRO A 287 -13.01 9.91 -7.02
N LYS A 288 -13.21 11.24 -6.93
CA LYS A 288 -12.50 12.08 -5.96
C LYS A 288 -12.85 11.76 -4.50
N VAL A 289 -14.09 11.32 -4.25
CA VAL A 289 -14.58 10.98 -2.90
C VAL A 289 -14.14 9.57 -2.50
N LEU A 290 -14.21 8.61 -3.43
CA LEU A 290 -14.04 7.19 -3.12
C LEU A 290 -12.61 6.67 -3.22
N ALA A 291 -11.79 7.25 -4.10
CA ALA A 291 -10.41 6.78 -4.30
C ALA A 291 -9.59 6.79 -2.99
N PRO A 292 -9.60 7.85 -2.15
CA PRO A 292 -8.86 7.85 -0.89
C PRO A 292 -9.23 6.68 0.03
N GLY A 293 -10.54 6.42 0.20
CA GLY A 293 -11.05 5.31 1.00
C GLY A 293 -10.63 3.95 0.46
N LEU A 294 -10.64 3.77 -0.87
CA LEU A 294 -10.13 2.54 -1.51
C LEU A 294 -8.62 2.34 -1.30
N GLY A 295 -7.84 3.42 -1.34
CA GLY A 295 -6.41 3.41 -1.00
C GLY A 295 -6.17 2.97 0.45
N ASP A 296 -6.89 3.57 1.40
CA ASP A 296 -6.79 3.22 2.81
C ASP A 296 -7.25 1.77 3.09
N MET A 297 -8.31 1.31 2.42
CA MET A 297 -8.77 -0.08 2.44
C MET A 297 -7.68 -1.03 1.93
N ALA A 298 -7.05 -0.73 0.79
CA ALA A 298 -5.97 -1.57 0.27
C ALA A 298 -4.80 -1.70 1.27
N VAL A 299 -4.37 -0.60 1.90
CA VAL A 299 -3.32 -0.64 2.94
C VAL A 299 -3.77 -1.50 4.13
N ALA A 300 -4.99 -1.27 4.63
CA ALA A 300 -5.54 -2.02 5.76
C ALA A 300 -5.58 -3.53 5.47
N PHE A 301 -6.09 -3.93 4.30
CA PHE A 301 -6.29 -5.34 3.97
C PHE A 301 -5.01 -6.10 3.59
N TYR A 302 -3.95 -5.41 3.16
CA TYR A 302 -2.62 -6.00 3.00
C TYR A 302 -1.75 -5.97 4.27
N THR A 303 -2.23 -5.35 5.35
CA THR A 303 -1.53 -5.36 6.63
C THR A 303 -1.48 -6.79 7.17
N LYS A 304 -0.28 -7.20 7.62
CA LYS A 304 -0.07 -8.56 8.15
C LYS A 304 -0.76 -8.71 9.51
N VAL A 305 -1.54 -9.77 9.63
CA VAL A 305 -2.05 -10.33 10.88
C VAL A 305 -1.15 -11.50 11.25
N GLN A 306 -0.78 -11.56 12.52
CA GLN A 306 0.07 -12.62 13.06
C GLN A 306 -0.51 -14.00 12.73
N TRP A 307 0.31 -14.92 12.24
CA TRP A 307 -0.06 -16.30 11.86
C TRP A 307 -1.05 -16.47 10.70
N HIS A 308 -1.59 -15.39 10.12
CA HIS A 308 -2.55 -15.44 9.02
C HIS A 308 -2.01 -14.88 7.70
N GLY A 309 -1.07 -13.93 7.76
CA GLY A 309 -0.64 -13.16 6.59
C GLY A 309 -1.52 -11.91 6.40
N PRO A 310 -1.78 -11.42 5.17
CA PRO A 310 -2.65 -10.25 4.99
C PRO A 310 -4.07 -10.49 5.52
N ARG A 311 -4.78 -9.44 5.96
CA ARG A 311 -6.18 -9.55 6.45
C ARG A 311 -7.11 -10.16 5.39
N SER A 312 -7.02 -9.70 4.15
CA SER A 312 -7.70 -10.31 3.00
C SER A 312 -6.99 -9.94 1.71
N ARG A 313 -6.50 -10.96 0.99
CA ARG A 313 -5.96 -10.78 -0.37
C ARG A 313 -7.07 -10.41 -1.34
N LEU A 314 -8.27 -10.96 -1.15
CA LEU A 314 -9.41 -10.77 -2.04
C LEU A 314 -9.86 -9.30 -2.05
N VAL A 315 -10.05 -8.71 -0.87
CA VAL A 315 -10.47 -7.30 -0.73
C VAL A 315 -9.36 -6.36 -1.18
N GLY A 316 -8.11 -6.58 -0.75
CA GLY A 316 -6.97 -5.75 -1.17
C GLY A 316 -6.80 -5.71 -2.68
N ASN A 317 -6.92 -6.86 -3.35
CA ASN A 317 -6.86 -6.95 -4.81
C ASN A 317 -8.03 -6.21 -5.48
N ALA A 318 -9.24 -6.31 -4.92
CA ALA A 318 -10.41 -5.62 -5.45
C ALA A 318 -10.25 -4.09 -5.38
N CYS A 319 -9.68 -3.56 -4.29
CA CYS A 319 -9.40 -2.12 -4.17
C CYS A 319 -8.45 -1.65 -5.27
N ILE A 320 -7.33 -2.36 -5.50
CA ILE A 320 -6.39 -2.00 -6.57
C ILE A 320 -7.06 -2.00 -7.94
N GLN A 321 -7.89 -3.00 -8.21
CA GLN A 321 -8.55 -3.09 -9.51
C GLN A 321 -9.58 -1.99 -9.72
N VAL A 322 -10.35 -1.62 -8.71
CA VAL A 322 -11.30 -0.50 -8.81
C VAL A 322 -10.55 0.82 -8.93
N LEU A 323 -9.47 1.04 -8.18
CA LEU A 323 -8.61 2.21 -8.35
C LEU A 323 -8.05 2.32 -9.78
N CYS A 324 -7.72 1.19 -10.41
CA CYS A 324 -7.29 1.15 -11.82
C CYS A 324 -8.38 1.62 -12.79
N LEU A 325 -9.66 1.60 -12.38
CA LEU A 325 -10.81 2.08 -13.14
C LEU A 325 -11.13 3.57 -12.88
N LEU A 326 -10.67 4.18 -11.78
CA LEU A 326 -11.09 5.51 -11.31
C LEU A 326 -10.26 6.70 -11.83
N ASP A 327 -10.02 6.79 -13.14
CA ASP A 327 -9.23 7.83 -13.83
C ASP A 327 -8.09 8.45 -13.00
N LYS A 328 -7.94 9.78 -12.97
CA LYS A 328 -6.85 10.47 -12.24
C LYS A 328 -6.87 10.19 -10.73
N PRO A 329 -8.00 10.28 -9.99
CA PRO A 329 -7.99 10.03 -8.54
C PRO A 329 -7.55 8.61 -8.15
N GLY A 330 -7.94 7.61 -8.94
CA GLY A 330 -7.57 6.22 -8.71
C GLY A 330 -6.07 5.98 -8.84
N VAL A 331 -5.46 6.61 -9.84
CA VAL A 331 -4.03 6.57 -10.12
C VAL A 331 -3.20 7.14 -8.99
N VAL A 332 -3.59 8.32 -8.48
CA VAL A 332 -2.93 8.97 -7.33
C VAL A 332 -2.81 7.99 -6.16
N GLN A 333 -3.87 7.24 -5.90
CA GLN A 333 -3.88 6.25 -4.83
C GLN A 333 -3.05 5.02 -5.17
N LEU A 334 -3.06 4.53 -6.42
CA LEU A 334 -2.18 3.44 -6.85
C LEU A 334 -0.69 3.78 -6.68
N SER A 335 -0.27 5.01 -7.01
CA SER A 335 1.09 5.47 -6.77
C SER A 335 1.41 5.52 -5.26
N ARG A 336 0.51 6.09 -4.45
CA ARG A 336 0.63 6.08 -2.97
C ARG A 336 0.83 4.67 -2.43
N LEU A 337 0.10 3.67 -2.96
CA LEU A 337 0.16 2.28 -2.50
C LEU A 337 1.53 1.60 -2.73
N ARG A 338 2.32 2.01 -3.74
CA ARG A 338 3.67 1.47 -3.99
C ARG A 338 4.57 1.58 -2.75
N SER A 339 4.48 2.70 -2.04
CA SER A 339 5.27 2.97 -0.83
C SER A 339 4.70 2.32 0.44
N LYS A 340 3.38 2.18 0.52
CA LYS A 340 2.66 1.76 1.75
C LYS A 340 2.46 0.24 1.84
N VAL A 341 2.27 -0.46 0.71
CA VAL A 341 2.00 -1.91 0.71
C VAL A 341 3.33 -2.69 0.73
N ARG A 342 3.51 -3.54 1.74
CA ARG A 342 4.71 -4.39 1.90
C ARG A 342 4.54 -5.81 1.35
N TYR A 343 3.29 -6.25 1.16
CA TYR A 343 2.98 -7.59 0.68
C TYR A 343 3.41 -7.78 -0.79
N SER A 344 4.27 -8.75 -1.08
CA SER A 344 4.95 -8.91 -2.37
C SER A 344 4.00 -9.10 -3.56
N GLN A 345 3.00 -9.99 -3.45
CA GLN A 345 2.01 -10.18 -4.51
C GLN A 345 1.14 -8.93 -4.71
N GLY A 346 0.82 -8.21 -3.62
CA GLY A 346 0.11 -6.93 -3.67
C GLY A 346 0.92 -5.87 -4.40
N LYS A 347 2.22 -5.74 -4.11
CA LYS A 347 3.14 -4.86 -4.84
C LYS A 347 3.16 -5.16 -6.33
N ALA A 348 3.32 -6.42 -6.72
CA ALA A 348 3.32 -6.80 -8.13
C ALA A 348 2.00 -6.40 -8.85
N LEU A 349 0.86 -6.54 -8.17
CA LEU A 349 -0.43 -6.11 -8.71
C LEU A 349 -0.56 -4.59 -8.81
N ILE A 350 -0.04 -3.84 -7.83
CA ILE A 350 0.02 -2.36 -7.85
C ILE A 350 0.85 -1.90 -9.05
N GLU A 351 2.06 -2.43 -9.22
CA GLU A 351 2.94 -2.09 -10.34
C GLU A 351 2.24 -2.28 -11.69
N LYS A 352 1.62 -3.44 -11.89
CA LYS A 352 0.86 -3.74 -13.10
C LYS A 352 -0.33 -2.80 -13.31
N SER A 353 -0.99 -2.39 -12.22
CA SER A 353 -2.19 -1.56 -12.28
C SER A 353 -1.86 -0.09 -12.54
N VAL A 354 -0.74 0.42 -12.01
CA VAL A 354 -0.23 1.77 -12.33
C VAL A 354 0.03 1.89 -13.83
N VAL A 355 0.74 0.92 -14.43
CA VAL A 355 1.03 0.93 -15.88
C VAL A 355 -0.25 0.96 -16.71
N LYS A 356 -1.22 0.08 -16.40
CA LYS A 356 -2.51 0.05 -17.10
C LYS A 356 -3.31 1.33 -16.97
N ALA A 357 -3.33 1.91 -15.78
CA ALA A 357 -4.03 3.16 -15.54
C ALA A 357 -3.34 4.33 -16.28
N ALA A 358 -2.00 4.30 -16.39
CA ALA A 358 -1.18 5.24 -17.17
C ALA A 358 -1.55 5.24 -18.64
N GLU A 359 -1.51 4.06 -19.26
CA GLU A 359 -1.87 3.86 -20.66
C GLU A 359 -3.28 4.38 -20.96
N ARG A 360 -4.25 4.11 -20.08
CA ARG A 360 -5.64 4.57 -20.25
C ARG A 360 -5.79 6.08 -20.14
N ALA A 361 -4.97 6.73 -19.31
CA ALA A 361 -4.99 8.18 -19.13
C ALA A 361 -4.16 8.94 -20.19
N GLY A 362 -3.43 8.23 -21.06
CA GLY A 362 -2.49 8.85 -22.00
C GLY A 362 -1.31 9.52 -21.31
N LEU A 363 -0.96 9.10 -20.09
CA LEU A 363 0.12 9.65 -19.29
C LEU A 363 1.20 8.59 -19.11
N THR A 364 2.46 8.99 -18.96
CA THR A 364 3.48 8.06 -18.46
C THR A 364 3.26 7.81 -16.97
N PRO A 365 3.69 6.67 -16.41
CA PRO A 365 3.66 6.46 -14.96
C PRO A 365 4.35 7.60 -14.19
N ASP A 366 5.42 8.17 -14.73
CA ASP A 366 6.11 9.30 -14.09
C ASP A 366 5.26 10.59 -14.10
N ASP A 367 4.61 10.92 -15.22
CA ASP A 367 3.66 12.07 -15.30
C ASP A 367 2.52 11.93 -14.28
N MET A 368 2.08 10.70 -14.02
CA MET A 368 1.02 10.41 -13.06
C MET A 368 1.45 10.59 -11.62
N GLU A 369 2.66 10.15 -11.28
CA GLU A 369 3.20 10.34 -9.94
C GLU A 369 3.46 11.83 -9.64
N GLU A 370 3.86 12.60 -10.65
CA GLU A 370 3.99 14.05 -10.57
C GLU A 370 2.62 14.72 -10.35
N ALA A 371 1.57 14.27 -11.04
CA ALA A 371 0.20 14.76 -10.87
C ALA A 371 -0.45 14.37 -9.51
N SER A 372 0.21 13.51 -8.72
CA SER A 372 -0.28 13.04 -7.41
C SER A 372 0.13 13.92 -6.24
N VAL A 373 0.91 14.97 -6.50
CA VAL A 373 1.38 15.93 -5.49
C VAL A 373 0.19 16.76 -4.97
N PRO A 374 -0.06 16.79 -3.64
CA PRO A 374 -1.15 17.57 -3.07
C PRO A 374 -0.96 19.08 -3.27
N ASP A 375 -2.04 19.79 -3.61
CA ASP A 375 -2.09 21.24 -3.57
C ASP A 375 -2.53 21.71 -2.17
N MET A 376 -1.71 22.56 -1.56
CA MET A 376 -2.00 23.19 -0.26
C MET A 376 -2.30 24.69 -0.39
N GLY A 377 -2.47 25.21 -1.62
CA GLY A 377 -2.75 26.62 -1.88
C GLY A 377 -1.53 27.51 -1.65
N PHE A 378 -0.35 27.05 -2.06
CA PHE A 378 0.87 27.87 -2.05
C PHE A 378 0.81 28.95 -3.13
N ASP A 379 1.21 30.17 -2.77
CA ASP A 379 1.41 31.27 -3.71
C ASP A 379 2.77 31.18 -4.43
N ALA A 380 3.03 32.10 -5.36
CA ALA A 380 4.25 32.11 -6.17
C ALA A 380 5.54 32.21 -5.32
N GLU A 381 5.42 32.82 -4.15
CA GLU A 381 6.46 32.98 -3.13
C GLU A 381 6.65 31.72 -2.26
N GLY A 382 5.79 30.70 -2.42
CA GLY A 382 5.83 29.46 -1.65
C GLY A 382 5.25 29.61 -0.24
N VAL A 383 4.23 30.45 -0.08
CA VAL A 383 3.50 30.66 1.18
C VAL A 383 2.03 30.20 1.04
N ALA A 384 1.53 29.45 2.02
CA ALA A 384 0.11 29.07 2.13
C ALA A 384 -0.48 29.56 3.46
N ARG A 385 -1.76 29.96 3.46
CA ARG A 385 -2.42 30.60 4.62
C ARG A 385 -3.66 29.81 5.05
N PHE A 386 -3.75 29.48 6.34
CA PHE A 386 -4.87 28.71 6.90
C PHE A 386 -5.46 29.43 8.13
N GLY A 387 -6.76 29.65 8.13
CA GLY A 387 -7.49 30.29 9.24
C GLY A 387 -8.10 29.26 10.20
N PHE A 388 -7.96 29.53 11.51
CA PHE A 388 -8.53 28.74 12.60
C PHE A 388 -9.24 29.67 13.60
N GLY A 389 -10.33 30.30 13.17
CA GLY A 389 -11.00 31.35 13.95
C GLY A 389 -10.13 32.60 14.07
N GLY A 390 -9.80 33.01 15.29
CA GLY A 390 -8.93 34.17 15.58
C GLY A 390 -7.43 33.92 15.37
N ALA A 391 -7.03 32.78 14.80
CA ALA A 391 -5.62 32.45 14.56
C ALA A 391 -5.37 32.11 13.09
N THR A 392 -4.20 32.50 12.57
CA THR A 392 -3.76 32.16 11.21
C THR A 392 -2.43 31.42 11.25
N ALA A 393 -2.36 30.28 10.56
CA ALA A 393 -1.13 29.56 10.26
C ALA A 393 -0.61 29.96 8.87
N LEU A 394 0.63 30.42 8.80
CA LEU A 394 1.37 30.64 7.58
C LEU A 394 2.35 29.49 7.39
N LEU A 395 2.14 28.69 6.35
CA LEU A 395 3.10 27.68 5.92
C LEU A 395 4.07 28.30 4.92
N ARG A 396 5.36 28.07 5.11
CA ARG A 396 6.41 28.45 4.17
C ARG A 396 7.21 27.22 3.77
N LEU A 397 7.41 27.06 2.47
CA LEU A 397 8.40 26.14 1.94
C LEU A 397 9.81 26.70 2.20
N GLU A 398 10.50 26.08 3.15
CA GLU A 398 11.92 26.34 3.40
C GLU A 398 12.80 25.37 2.61
N GLY A 399 14.10 25.47 2.83
CA GLY A 399 15.05 24.49 2.34
C GLY A 399 14.75 23.06 2.80
N GLU A 400 15.33 22.10 2.06
CA GLU A 400 15.08 20.66 2.18
C GLU A 400 13.65 20.21 1.89
N GLY A 401 12.74 21.12 1.52
CA GLY A 401 11.32 20.79 1.44
C GLY A 401 10.65 20.74 2.81
N ARG A 402 11.27 21.35 3.83
CA ARG A 402 10.68 21.50 5.15
C ARG A 402 9.57 22.54 5.09
N LEU A 403 8.46 22.20 5.72
CA LEU A 403 7.38 23.15 5.99
C LEU A 403 7.67 23.86 7.30
N ALA A 404 8.01 25.14 7.23
CA ALA A 404 7.96 26.00 8.41
C ALA A 404 6.52 26.48 8.61
N THR A 405 6.11 26.54 9.87
CA THR A 405 4.81 27.11 10.25
C THR A 405 5.01 28.28 11.18
N GLU A 406 4.56 29.45 10.76
CA GLU A 406 4.45 30.64 11.60
C GLU A 406 2.99 30.84 11.98
N TRP A 407 2.74 31.17 13.25
CA TRP A 407 1.39 31.41 13.76
C TRP A 407 1.19 32.89 14.03
N SER A 408 -0.01 33.40 13.82
CA SER A 408 -0.41 34.75 14.23
C SER A 408 -1.81 34.76 14.84
N ASN A 409 -2.08 35.70 15.75
CA ASN A 409 -3.42 35.96 16.29
C ASN A 409 -4.22 36.91 15.40
N ALA A 410 -5.46 37.23 15.78
CA ALA A 410 -6.36 38.13 15.05
C ALA A 410 -5.82 39.57 14.92
N GLU A 411 -4.88 39.95 15.79
CA GLU A 411 -4.20 41.26 15.78
C GLU A 411 -2.91 41.25 14.92
N GLY A 412 -2.57 40.11 14.29
CA GLY A 412 -1.38 39.94 13.46
C GLY A 412 -0.08 39.70 14.24
N LYS A 413 -0.14 39.51 15.56
CA LYS A 413 1.03 39.23 16.40
C LYS A 413 1.52 37.80 16.20
N VAL A 414 2.80 37.64 15.87
CA VAL A 414 3.45 36.32 15.67
C VAL A 414 3.52 35.52 16.98
N LEU A 415 3.19 34.24 16.91
CA LEU A 415 3.14 33.29 18.01
C LEU A 415 4.13 32.14 17.78
N LYS A 416 4.68 31.60 18.88
CA LYS A 416 5.64 30.48 18.83
C LYS A 416 5.00 29.12 18.52
N SER A 417 3.69 29.00 18.67
CA SER A 417 2.96 27.75 18.47
C SER A 417 1.48 28.01 18.23
N ALA A 418 0.78 26.97 17.77
CA ALA A 418 -0.67 26.99 17.59
C ALA A 418 -1.41 27.35 18.90
N PRO A 419 -2.28 28.39 18.90
CA PRO A 419 -3.11 28.74 20.05
C PRO A 419 -3.99 27.60 20.54
N ALA A 420 -4.35 27.62 21.83
CA ALA A 420 -5.26 26.63 22.41
C ALA A 420 -6.67 26.70 21.79
N GLU A 421 -7.14 27.91 21.45
CA GLU A 421 -8.44 28.17 20.81
C GLU A 421 -8.54 27.50 19.44
N ALA A 422 -7.50 27.62 18.60
CA ALA A 422 -7.41 26.96 17.30
C ALA A 422 -7.56 25.43 17.40
N LYS A 423 -7.06 24.82 18.48
CA LYS A 423 -7.16 23.37 18.71
C LYS A 423 -8.50 22.92 19.28
N ARG A 424 -9.24 23.80 19.97
CA ARG A 424 -10.50 23.46 20.64
C ARG A 424 -11.72 23.77 19.76
N GLU A 425 -11.77 24.97 19.19
CA GLU A 425 -12.94 25.46 18.43
C GLU A 425 -12.96 24.92 17.00
N ASN A 426 -11.79 24.56 16.46
CA ASN A 426 -11.62 24.03 15.10
C ASN A 426 -10.89 22.67 15.12
N ALA A 427 -11.18 21.82 16.10
CA ALA A 427 -10.41 20.59 16.35
C ALA A 427 -10.30 19.65 15.12
N GLU A 428 -11.39 19.45 14.38
CA GLU A 428 -11.39 18.59 13.19
C GLU A 428 -10.62 19.22 12.02
N ALA A 429 -10.88 20.50 11.71
CA ALA A 429 -10.13 21.23 10.68
C ALA A 429 -8.63 21.33 11.01
N PHE A 430 -8.28 21.47 12.29
CA PHE A 430 -6.89 21.48 12.75
C PHE A 430 -6.21 20.11 12.57
N LYS A 431 -6.90 19.00 12.89
CA LYS A 431 -6.39 17.65 12.63
C LYS A 431 -6.22 17.39 11.14
N GLU A 432 -7.17 17.81 10.32
CA GLU A 432 -7.12 17.69 8.86
C GLU A 432 -5.94 18.49 8.28
N TRP A 433 -5.75 19.73 8.73
CA TRP A 433 -4.59 20.53 8.36
C TRP A 433 -3.26 19.90 8.80
N GLN A 434 -3.16 19.38 10.03
CA GLN A 434 -1.96 18.69 10.49
C GLN A 434 -1.64 17.44 9.65
N LYS A 435 -2.67 16.69 9.27
CA LYS A 435 -2.55 15.54 8.37
C LYS A 435 -2.06 16.00 6.99
N GLY A 436 -2.66 17.06 6.43
CA GLY A 436 -2.27 17.66 5.16
C GLY A 436 -0.81 18.13 5.14
N CYS A 437 -0.34 18.82 6.19
CA CYS A 437 1.06 19.22 6.32
C CYS A 437 2.03 18.01 6.27
N LYS A 438 1.67 16.91 6.95
CA LYS A 438 2.49 15.70 6.95
C LYS A 438 2.51 15.03 5.57
N GLU A 439 1.34 14.90 4.93
CA GLU A 439 1.22 14.31 3.60
C GLU A 439 1.96 15.13 2.55
N PHE A 440 1.91 16.46 2.66
CA PHE A 440 2.66 17.34 1.79
C PHE A 440 4.17 17.22 2.01
N ALA A 441 4.65 17.19 3.25
CA ALA A 441 6.07 16.97 3.54
C ALA A 441 6.57 15.62 2.96
N ASP A 442 5.78 14.55 3.09
CA ASP A 442 6.05 13.26 2.45
C ASP A 442 6.09 13.40 0.91
N ALA A 443 5.19 14.19 0.32
CA ALA A 443 5.16 14.45 -1.12
C ALA A 443 6.39 15.22 -1.62
N VAL A 444 6.89 16.20 -0.84
CA VAL A 444 8.14 16.91 -1.20
C VAL A 444 9.32 15.96 -1.22
N LEU A 445 9.46 15.12 -0.19
CA LEU A 445 10.53 14.11 -0.13
C LEU A 445 10.44 13.14 -1.32
N GLY A 446 9.23 12.63 -1.60
CA GLY A 446 8.98 11.77 -2.75
C GLY A 446 9.37 12.42 -4.08
N GLN A 447 9.01 13.70 -4.29
CA GLN A 447 9.35 14.42 -5.50
C GLN A 447 10.86 14.68 -5.65
N ARG A 448 11.57 14.97 -4.55
CA ARG A 448 13.05 15.07 -4.57
C ARG A 448 13.68 13.77 -5.04
N THR A 449 13.23 12.64 -4.49
CA THR A 449 13.71 11.31 -4.91
C THR A 449 13.46 11.08 -6.41
N ARG A 450 12.30 11.49 -6.94
CA ARG A 450 12.01 11.38 -8.38
C ARG A 450 12.95 12.23 -9.23
N PHE A 451 13.22 13.48 -8.84
CA PHE A 451 14.19 14.32 -9.56
C PHE A 451 15.60 13.73 -9.53
N GLU A 452 16.04 13.11 -8.42
CA GLU A 452 17.33 12.41 -8.41
C GLU A 452 17.33 11.17 -9.32
N GLN A 453 16.23 10.41 -9.34
CA GLN A 453 16.11 9.22 -10.18
C GLN A 453 15.94 9.53 -11.68
N ALA A 454 15.49 10.74 -12.02
CA ALA A 454 15.27 11.17 -13.40
C ALA A 454 16.53 11.05 -14.28
N TYR A 455 17.74 11.23 -13.71
CA TYR A 455 19.01 11.01 -14.43
C TYR A 455 19.15 9.56 -14.91
N LEU A 456 19.00 8.60 -13.99
CA LEU A 456 19.12 7.17 -14.31
C LEU A 456 17.92 6.64 -15.09
N ARG A 457 16.76 7.28 -15.00
CA ARG A 457 15.58 6.96 -15.83
C ARG A 457 15.61 7.60 -17.21
N GLN A 458 16.60 8.44 -17.54
CA GLN A 458 16.64 9.21 -18.78
C GLN A 458 15.33 9.98 -19.03
N ARG A 459 14.78 10.60 -17.98
CA ARG A 459 13.49 11.27 -18.05
C ARG A 459 13.61 12.56 -18.87
N THR A 460 12.74 12.67 -19.87
CA THR A 460 12.53 13.88 -20.67
C THR A 460 11.06 14.31 -20.62
N TRP A 461 10.80 15.60 -20.79
CA TRP A 461 9.46 16.16 -20.90
C TRP A 461 9.32 16.92 -22.22
N ARG A 462 8.09 17.06 -22.71
CA ARG A 462 7.77 18.01 -23.79
C ARG A 462 7.60 19.40 -23.18
N PHE A 463 8.15 20.42 -23.83
CA PHE A 463 8.12 21.80 -23.33
C PHE A 463 6.69 22.28 -23.04
N GLY A 464 5.72 21.98 -23.91
CA GLY A 464 4.32 22.37 -23.73
C GLY A 464 3.62 21.72 -22.53
N ASP A 465 4.10 20.57 -22.08
CA ASP A 465 3.61 19.91 -20.85
C ASP A 465 4.39 20.34 -19.61
N TRP A 466 5.69 20.58 -19.77
CA TRP A 466 6.60 20.90 -18.69
C TRP A 466 6.44 22.35 -18.20
N TYR A 467 6.32 23.31 -19.11
CA TYR A 467 6.31 24.74 -18.77
C TYR A 467 5.13 25.10 -17.84
N PRO A 468 3.87 24.68 -18.11
CA PRO A 468 2.76 24.96 -17.21
C PRO A 468 2.94 24.34 -15.81
N ARG A 469 3.60 23.17 -15.73
CA ARG A 469 3.72 22.39 -14.48
C ARG A 469 4.88 22.85 -13.60
N PHE A 470 6.05 23.13 -14.19
CA PHE A 470 7.29 23.36 -13.45
C PHE A 470 7.73 24.83 -13.44
N ILE A 471 7.17 25.67 -14.32
CA ILE A 471 7.52 27.08 -14.43
C ILE A 471 6.34 27.97 -14.06
N ASP A 472 5.16 27.79 -14.64
CA ASP A 472 4.00 28.68 -14.40
C ASP A 472 3.21 28.33 -13.13
N SER A 473 3.17 27.05 -12.75
CA SER A 473 2.38 26.60 -11.60
C SER A 473 2.85 27.28 -10.29
N THR A 474 1.90 27.69 -9.45
CA THR A 474 2.19 28.15 -8.08
C THR A 474 2.29 27.00 -7.08
N GLU A 475 2.00 25.77 -7.51
CA GLU A 475 2.06 24.57 -6.67
C GLU A 475 3.52 24.12 -6.42
N LEU A 476 3.69 23.04 -5.65
CA LEU A 476 4.99 22.49 -5.28
C LEU A 476 5.91 22.25 -6.49
N LEU A 477 5.38 21.68 -7.57
CA LEU A 477 6.18 21.38 -8.77
C LEU A 477 6.73 22.64 -9.41
N GLY A 478 5.95 23.72 -9.45
CA GLY A 478 6.44 25.01 -9.94
C GLY A 478 7.50 25.62 -9.03
N TRP A 479 7.30 25.56 -7.71
CA TRP A 479 8.28 26.05 -6.74
C TRP A 479 9.61 25.30 -6.84
N MET A 480 9.57 23.97 -6.96
CA MET A 480 10.77 23.14 -7.12
C MET A 480 11.38 23.36 -8.50
N GLY A 481 10.57 23.37 -9.55
CA GLY A 481 11.00 23.45 -10.94
C GLY A 481 11.77 24.73 -11.25
N ARG A 482 11.29 25.89 -10.77
CA ARG A 482 12.00 27.17 -10.94
C ARG A 482 13.41 27.20 -10.31
N ARG A 483 13.66 26.36 -9.31
CA ARG A 483 14.95 26.28 -8.58
C ARG A 483 15.90 25.20 -9.11
N LEU A 484 15.50 24.51 -10.17
CA LEU A 484 16.32 23.52 -10.87
C LEU A 484 16.87 24.11 -12.17
N ILE A 485 18.05 23.64 -12.56
CA ILE A 485 18.66 23.89 -13.86
C ILE A 485 18.15 22.83 -14.83
N TRP A 486 17.67 23.26 -15.98
CA TRP A 486 17.08 22.43 -17.02
C TRP A 486 17.86 22.56 -18.32
N ASN A 487 17.91 21.50 -19.09
CA ASN A 487 18.32 21.54 -20.49
C ASN A 487 17.06 21.62 -21.36
N ILE A 488 17.05 22.54 -22.31
CA ILE A 488 16.05 22.56 -23.38
C ILE A 488 16.77 22.31 -24.70
N GLU A 489 16.27 21.33 -25.45
CA GLU A 489 16.77 20.93 -26.76
C GLU A 489 15.70 21.16 -27.83
N HIS A 490 16.10 21.89 -28.88
CA HIS A 490 15.29 22.11 -30.08
C HIS A 490 16.22 22.28 -31.29
N ASP A 491 15.89 21.67 -32.44
CA ASP A 491 16.69 21.69 -33.67
C ASP A 491 18.18 21.31 -33.48
N GLY A 492 18.44 20.36 -32.58
CA GLY A 492 19.80 19.91 -32.25
C GLY A 492 20.63 20.92 -31.45
N GLN A 493 20.05 22.04 -31.04
CA GLN A 493 20.66 23.00 -30.13
C GLN A 493 20.14 22.76 -28.71
N GLN A 494 21.06 22.57 -27.77
CA GLN A 494 20.76 22.47 -26.35
C GLN A 494 21.19 23.74 -25.61
N ARG A 495 20.34 24.24 -24.71
CA ARG A 495 20.67 25.33 -23.79
C ARG A 495 20.29 24.98 -22.36
N SER A 496 21.15 25.34 -21.40
CA SER A 496 20.83 25.23 -19.97
C SER A 496 20.14 26.50 -19.47
N VAL A 497 19.09 26.34 -18.65
CA VAL A 497 18.21 27.42 -18.18
C VAL A 497 17.73 27.19 -16.75
N ILE A 498 17.29 28.26 -16.09
CA ILE A 498 16.67 28.23 -14.75
C ILE A 498 15.49 29.21 -14.68
N GLY A 499 14.53 28.97 -13.78
CA GLY A 499 13.41 29.90 -13.54
C GLY A 499 13.77 30.99 -12.53
N LEU A 500 14.11 32.19 -13.00
CA LEU A 500 14.40 33.34 -12.14
C LEU A 500 13.35 34.44 -12.34
N LYS A 501 12.84 35.00 -11.24
CA LYS A 501 11.86 36.11 -11.26
C LYS A 501 10.63 35.83 -12.16
N GLY A 502 10.21 34.57 -12.23
CA GLY A 502 9.06 34.15 -13.03
C GLY A 502 9.32 33.95 -14.53
N VAL A 503 10.58 34.05 -14.98
CA VAL A 503 10.96 33.80 -16.39
C VAL A 503 12.09 32.79 -16.50
N LEU A 504 12.12 32.05 -17.61
CA LEU A 504 13.26 31.21 -17.93
C LEU A 504 14.45 32.09 -18.32
N THR A 505 15.58 31.82 -17.70
CA THR A 505 16.80 32.61 -17.84
C THR A 505 17.96 31.69 -18.18
N GLY A 506 18.74 32.03 -19.22
CA GLY A 506 19.99 31.35 -19.56
C GLY A 506 21.13 31.73 -18.61
N LEU A 507 22.26 31.03 -18.73
CA LEU A 507 23.46 31.31 -17.95
C LEU A 507 24.04 32.73 -18.19
N ASP A 508 23.80 33.29 -19.37
CA ASP A 508 24.16 34.66 -19.75
C ASP A 508 23.24 35.73 -19.15
N GLY A 509 22.26 35.33 -18.33
CA GLY A 509 21.27 36.22 -17.73
C GLY A 509 20.17 36.67 -18.68
N THR A 510 20.13 36.16 -19.91
CA THR A 510 19.10 36.53 -20.89
C THR A 510 17.83 35.71 -20.68
N ALA A 511 16.68 36.38 -20.79
CA ALA A 511 15.39 35.69 -20.79
C ALA A 511 15.28 34.82 -22.04
N VAL A 512 14.80 33.59 -21.85
CA VAL A 512 14.50 32.66 -22.94
C VAL A 512 13.18 33.10 -23.57
N GLY A 513 13.17 33.30 -24.90
CA GLY A 513 11.94 33.58 -25.65
C GLY A 513 11.00 32.38 -25.73
N GLU A 514 9.88 32.54 -26.44
CA GLU A 514 8.97 31.42 -26.69
C GLU A 514 9.66 30.27 -27.42
N LEU A 515 9.42 29.04 -26.95
CA LEU A 515 9.96 27.81 -27.52
C LEU A 515 8.82 26.92 -28.01
N PRO A 516 9.05 26.12 -29.07
CA PRO A 516 8.03 25.20 -29.58
C PRO A 516 7.58 24.19 -28.53
N ALA A 517 6.29 23.88 -28.52
CA ALA A 517 5.68 22.99 -27.53
C ALA A 517 6.24 21.55 -27.56
N ASP A 518 6.86 21.15 -28.67
CA ASP A 518 7.51 19.87 -28.89
C ASP A 518 9.01 19.85 -28.57
N ALA A 519 9.61 20.99 -28.16
CA ALA A 519 10.98 21.00 -27.65
C ALA A 519 11.14 20.03 -26.47
N THR A 520 12.30 19.40 -26.38
CA THR A 520 12.58 18.40 -25.34
C THR A 520 13.23 19.07 -24.14
N VAL A 521 12.72 18.79 -22.95
CA VAL A 521 13.28 19.28 -21.68
C VAL A 521 13.84 18.11 -20.89
N SER A 522 15.01 18.28 -20.26
CA SER A 522 15.61 17.31 -19.35
C SER A 522 16.29 18.02 -18.17
N LEU A 523 16.63 17.29 -17.11
CA LEU A 523 17.40 17.87 -16.01
C LEU A 523 18.86 18.05 -16.42
N TRP A 524 19.42 19.22 -16.10
CA TRP A 524 20.85 19.48 -16.28
C TRP A 524 21.68 18.68 -15.27
N HIS A 525 22.81 18.12 -15.73
CA HIS A 525 23.76 17.38 -14.90
C HIS A 525 25.20 17.87 -15.17
N PRO A 526 26.03 18.11 -14.13
CA PRO A 526 27.36 18.68 -14.32
C PRO A 526 28.32 17.81 -15.14
N ILE A 527 28.14 16.49 -15.16
CA ILE A 527 28.94 15.58 -16.00
C ILE A 527 28.78 15.81 -17.51
N GLN A 528 27.70 16.47 -17.92
CA GLN A 528 27.41 16.80 -19.32
C GLN A 528 27.84 18.23 -19.67
N ALA A 529 28.33 19.00 -18.69
CA ALA A 529 28.71 20.39 -18.85
C ALA A 529 30.23 20.56 -18.71
N ALA A 530 30.77 21.57 -19.39
CA ALA A 530 32.18 21.94 -19.22
C ALA A 530 32.39 22.60 -17.85
N ALA A 531 33.60 22.46 -17.28
CA ALA A 531 33.92 23.04 -15.98
C ALA A 531 33.60 24.55 -15.85
N PRO A 532 33.85 25.42 -16.86
CA PRO A 532 33.46 26.82 -16.80
C PRO A 532 31.95 27.05 -16.68
N GLU A 533 31.13 26.23 -17.36
CA GLU A 533 29.67 26.30 -17.26
C GLU A 533 29.20 25.91 -15.84
N VAL A 534 29.77 24.83 -15.27
CA VAL A 534 29.45 24.41 -13.90
C VAL A 534 29.79 25.52 -12.90
N LEU A 535 30.95 26.17 -13.04
CA LEU A 535 31.37 27.27 -12.17
C LEU A 535 30.43 28.48 -12.29
N ALA A 536 30.07 28.87 -13.51
CA ALA A 536 29.14 29.97 -13.74
C ALA A 536 27.74 29.70 -13.14
N TRP A 537 27.24 28.47 -13.24
CA TRP A 537 26.00 28.08 -12.55
C TRP A 537 26.11 28.18 -11.03
N ARG A 538 27.25 27.76 -10.46
CA ARG A 538 27.49 27.87 -9.01
C ARG A 538 27.49 29.33 -8.55
N GLU A 539 28.14 30.21 -9.29
CA GLU A 539 28.19 31.65 -9.01
C GLU A 539 26.79 32.26 -9.07
N LEU A 540 26.06 32.04 -10.16
CA LEU A 540 24.70 32.55 -10.35
C LEU A 540 23.75 32.10 -9.24
N LEU A 541 23.77 30.81 -8.87
CA LEU A 541 22.94 30.28 -7.78
C LEU A 541 23.29 30.90 -6.42
N GLN A 542 24.57 31.21 -6.18
CA GLN A 542 25.01 31.87 -4.95
C GLN A 542 24.59 33.34 -4.91
N GLU A 543 24.75 34.07 -6.01
CA GLU A 543 24.34 35.48 -6.13
C GLU A 543 22.83 35.65 -5.99
N ALA A 544 22.06 34.78 -6.65
CA ALA A 544 20.61 34.79 -6.61
C ALA A 544 20.01 34.18 -5.33
N GLN A 545 20.85 33.63 -4.45
CA GLN A 545 20.45 32.87 -3.25
C GLN A 545 19.42 31.77 -3.54
N VAL A 546 19.58 31.08 -4.68
CA VAL A 546 18.71 29.98 -5.08
C VAL A 546 19.19 28.68 -4.46
N LEU A 547 18.41 28.19 -3.50
CA LEU A 547 18.61 26.87 -2.93
C LEU A 547 18.02 25.79 -3.84
N GLN A 548 18.86 24.88 -4.34
CA GLN A 548 18.40 23.82 -5.24
C GLN A 548 17.65 22.69 -4.49
N PRO A 549 16.50 22.20 -5.01
CA PRO A 549 15.79 21.06 -4.44
C PRO A 549 16.58 19.75 -4.46
N ILE A 550 17.50 19.57 -5.41
CA ILE A 550 18.48 18.49 -5.43
C ILE A 550 19.83 19.08 -5.80
N ARG A 551 20.95 18.45 -5.41
CA ARG A 551 22.28 18.94 -5.84
C ARG A 551 22.40 18.77 -7.37
N GLN A 552 22.58 19.88 -8.08
CA GLN A 552 22.95 19.90 -9.50
C GLN A 552 24.30 20.58 -9.70
N ALA A 553 24.41 21.91 -9.53
CA ALA A 553 25.65 22.63 -9.79
C ALA A 553 26.79 22.21 -8.84
N PHE A 554 26.42 21.84 -7.62
CA PHE A 554 27.32 21.32 -6.59
C PHE A 554 27.23 19.80 -6.42
N ARG A 555 26.70 19.10 -7.43
CA ARG A 555 26.64 17.64 -7.42
C ARG A 555 28.04 17.05 -7.61
N GLU A 556 28.32 15.99 -6.87
CA GLU A 556 29.54 15.21 -7.02
C GLU A 556 29.59 14.54 -8.40
N VAL A 557 30.76 14.59 -9.06
CA VAL A 557 31.00 13.90 -10.33
C VAL A 557 32.15 12.91 -10.12
N TYR A 558 31.90 11.64 -10.41
CA TYR A 558 32.91 10.59 -10.34
C TYR A 558 33.27 10.16 -11.75
N LEU A 559 34.51 10.43 -12.14
CA LEU A 559 35.09 9.94 -13.37
C LEU A 559 35.83 8.62 -13.12
N LEU A 560 35.90 7.79 -14.15
CA LEU A 560 36.66 6.54 -14.14
C LEU A 560 38.15 6.83 -13.93
N THR A 561 38.76 6.20 -12.92
CA THR A 561 40.19 6.35 -12.60
C THR A 561 41.03 5.37 -13.41
N ASP A 562 42.34 5.59 -13.47
CA ASP A 562 43.26 4.68 -14.17
C ASP A 562 43.27 3.28 -13.53
N ALA A 563 43.22 3.20 -12.19
CA ALA A 563 43.10 1.94 -11.47
C ALA A 563 41.84 1.14 -11.86
N GLU A 564 40.72 1.83 -12.13
CA GLU A 564 39.47 1.18 -12.57
C GLU A 564 39.49 0.81 -14.05
N ARG A 565 40.30 1.50 -14.87
CA ARG A 565 40.56 1.08 -16.26
C ARG A 565 41.39 -0.18 -16.31
N GLU A 566 42.34 -0.32 -15.37
CA GLU A 566 43.20 -1.50 -15.24
C GLU A 566 42.45 -2.70 -14.65
N SER A 567 41.60 -2.50 -13.64
CA SER A 567 40.80 -3.59 -13.05
C SER A 567 39.73 -4.16 -13.99
N GLY A 568 39.29 -3.38 -14.98
CA GLY A 568 38.41 -3.84 -16.05
C GLY A 568 36.93 -3.80 -15.68
N THR A 569 36.47 -4.70 -14.82
CA THR A 569 35.02 -4.91 -14.53
C THR A 569 34.58 -4.53 -13.12
N THR A 570 35.52 -4.41 -12.17
CA THR A 570 35.19 -4.13 -10.76
C THR A 570 35.86 -2.84 -10.27
N SER A 571 35.19 -2.13 -9.35
CA SER A 571 35.78 -0.99 -8.65
C SER A 571 35.79 -1.23 -7.14
N ARG A 572 36.92 -0.89 -6.52
CA ARG A 572 37.18 -1.02 -5.09
C ARG A 572 37.22 0.34 -4.38
N ARG A 573 36.77 1.41 -5.06
CA ARG A 573 36.90 2.80 -4.57
C ARG A 573 36.27 3.02 -3.19
N PHE A 574 35.21 2.27 -2.88
CA PHE A 574 34.49 2.31 -1.61
C PHE A 574 34.57 0.99 -0.84
N ALA A 575 35.58 0.16 -1.11
CA ALA A 575 35.81 -1.09 -0.38
C ALA A 575 36.54 -0.84 0.96
N GLY A 576 36.34 -1.73 1.93
CA GLY A 576 37.03 -1.73 3.22
C GLY A 576 36.38 -0.83 4.29
N HIS A 577 35.15 -0.37 4.10
CA HIS A 577 34.44 0.41 5.12
C HIS A 577 33.54 -0.48 5.97
N LEU A 578 33.70 -0.39 7.29
CA LEU A 578 32.81 -1.04 8.25
C LEU A 578 31.53 -0.21 8.42
N LEU A 579 30.39 -0.78 8.04
CA LEU A 579 29.09 -0.12 7.94
C LEU A 579 28.07 -0.72 8.92
N ARG A 580 27.22 0.13 9.52
CA ARG A 580 26.04 -0.30 10.31
C ARG A 580 24.99 -0.93 9.40
N GLN A 581 24.76 -2.22 9.54
CA GLN A 581 23.97 -2.99 8.57
C GLN A 581 22.51 -2.55 8.48
N PHE A 582 21.84 -2.32 9.61
CA PHE A 582 20.44 -1.88 9.63
C PHE A 582 20.23 -0.52 8.96
N GLN A 583 21.15 0.41 9.20
CA GLN A 583 21.13 1.73 8.59
C GLN A 583 21.38 1.64 7.08
N LEU A 584 22.37 0.83 6.68
CA LEU A 584 22.67 0.55 5.28
C LEU A 584 21.47 -0.05 4.56
N ALA A 585 20.80 -1.04 5.15
CA ALA A 585 19.63 -1.68 4.56
C ALA A 585 18.44 -0.72 4.37
N ALA A 586 18.25 0.24 5.29
CA ALA A 586 17.25 1.28 5.14
C ALA A 586 17.58 2.22 3.99
N LEU A 587 18.85 2.65 3.89
CA LEU A 587 19.33 3.59 2.89
C LEU A 587 19.39 2.98 1.48
N LEU A 588 19.88 1.74 1.35
CA LEU A 588 19.82 0.95 0.11
C LEU A 588 18.40 0.90 -0.43
N ARG A 589 17.43 0.54 0.41
CA ARG A 589 16.01 0.47 0.03
C ARG A 589 15.46 1.82 -0.41
N GLU A 590 15.81 2.91 0.28
CA GLU A 590 15.42 4.27 -0.09
C GLU A 590 15.99 4.68 -1.45
N ARG A 591 17.22 4.23 -1.78
CA ARG A 591 17.91 4.47 -3.06
C ARG A 591 17.52 3.49 -4.17
N GLY A 592 16.56 2.58 -3.92
CA GLY A 592 16.05 1.63 -4.90
C GLY A 592 16.94 0.40 -5.11
N TRP A 593 17.77 0.05 -4.13
CA TRP A 593 18.54 -1.19 -4.11
C TRP A 593 17.75 -2.30 -3.39
N ASP A 594 17.77 -3.49 -3.97
CA ASP A 594 17.28 -4.70 -3.35
C ASP A 594 18.37 -5.30 -2.46
N TYR A 595 18.05 -5.46 -1.17
CA TYR A 595 18.95 -6.03 -0.18
C TYR A 595 18.15 -6.66 0.97
N ALA A 596 18.58 -7.84 1.40
CA ALA A 596 18.12 -8.46 2.65
C ALA A 596 19.27 -8.53 3.65
N LEU A 597 18.94 -8.37 4.93
CA LEU A 597 19.93 -8.40 6.00
C LEU A 597 20.68 -9.75 6.01
N GLN A 598 22.00 -9.69 6.15
CA GLN A 598 22.90 -10.81 6.39
C GLN A 598 22.97 -11.11 7.89
N GLY A 599 23.12 -12.39 8.21
CA GLY A 599 23.24 -12.90 9.58
C GLY A 599 23.91 -14.26 9.60
N SER A 600 23.96 -14.90 10.78
CA SER A 600 24.64 -16.19 11.02
C SER A 600 24.01 -17.40 10.33
N TRP A 601 23.15 -17.20 9.33
CA TRP A 601 22.57 -18.26 8.50
C TRP A 601 23.22 -18.25 7.11
N ASP A 602 23.17 -19.39 6.43
CA ASP A 602 23.80 -19.62 5.12
C ASP A 602 23.02 -18.94 3.98
N SER A 603 22.96 -17.61 4.00
CA SER A 603 22.39 -16.78 2.94
C SER A 603 23.30 -15.59 2.70
N HIS A 604 24.08 -15.67 1.62
CA HIS A 604 24.81 -14.53 1.11
C HIS A 604 23.87 -13.69 0.25
N ASN A 605 23.71 -12.41 0.58
CA ASN A 605 22.88 -11.47 -0.17
C ASN A 605 23.73 -10.28 -0.60
N THR A 606 23.85 -10.10 -1.92
CA THR A 606 24.56 -8.98 -2.54
C THR A 606 23.55 -7.89 -2.90
N PRO A 607 23.63 -6.69 -2.30
CA PRO A 607 22.84 -5.56 -2.73
C PRO A 607 22.88 -5.38 -4.25
N CYS A 608 21.70 -5.24 -4.85
CA CYS A 608 21.55 -5.12 -6.30
C CYS A 608 20.65 -3.93 -6.66
N LYS A 609 21.00 -3.19 -7.70
CA LYS A 609 20.12 -2.17 -8.29
C LYS A 609 20.02 -2.36 -9.79
N THR A 610 18.80 -2.59 -10.26
CA THR A 610 18.51 -2.67 -11.68
C THR A 610 18.36 -1.28 -12.30
N LEU A 611 19.03 -1.06 -13.43
CA LEU A 611 19.02 0.15 -14.23
C LEU A 611 18.41 -0.16 -15.61
N LYS A 612 17.12 -0.48 -15.62
CA LYS A 612 16.39 -1.03 -16.79
C LYS A 612 16.61 -0.25 -18.08
N ASN A 613 16.54 1.08 -18.04
CA ASN A 613 16.68 1.95 -19.23
C ASN A 613 18.09 1.95 -19.82
N TRP A 614 19.06 1.38 -19.11
CA TRP A 614 20.43 1.19 -19.56
C TRP A 614 20.76 -0.27 -19.87
N GLY A 615 19.84 -1.22 -19.63
CA GLY A 615 20.10 -2.65 -19.77
C GLY A 615 21.14 -3.20 -18.79
N LEU A 616 21.35 -2.50 -17.67
CA LEU A 616 22.38 -2.79 -16.68
C LEU A 616 21.77 -3.11 -15.31
N ALA A 617 22.52 -3.80 -14.48
CA ALA A 617 22.37 -3.81 -13.03
C ALA A 617 23.74 -3.60 -12.37
N VAL A 618 23.72 -3.16 -11.12
CA VAL A 618 24.94 -3.04 -10.30
C VAL A 618 24.82 -3.92 -9.08
N LEU A 619 25.89 -4.66 -8.79
CA LEU A 619 26.06 -5.49 -7.61
C LEU A 619 27.08 -4.82 -6.70
N PHE A 620 26.74 -4.69 -5.42
CA PHE A 620 27.63 -4.13 -4.40
C PHE A 620 27.90 -5.20 -3.34
N GLU A 621 29.15 -5.63 -3.24
CA GLU A 621 29.56 -6.69 -2.34
C GLU A 621 29.59 -6.22 -0.88
N LEU A 622 29.11 -7.07 0.02
CA LEU A 622 29.15 -6.85 1.46
C LEU A 622 29.67 -8.12 2.12
N ASP A 623 30.71 -7.97 2.93
CA ASP A 623 31.34 -9.06 3.67
C ASP A 623 31.13 -8.88 5.18
N VAL A 624 31.40 -9.93 5.95
CA VAL A 624 31.31 -9.93 7.42
C VAL A 624 32.65 -10.39 7.96
N LYS A 625 33.38 -9.49 8.61
CA LYS A 625 34.64 -9.89 9.24
C LYS A 625 34.40 -10.73 10.48
N ASP A 626 35.24 -11.76 10.64
CA ASP A 626 35.23 -12.65 11.79
C ASP A 626 35.23 -11.90 13.13
N GLU A 627 36.02 -10.83 13.24
CA GLU A 627 36.12 -9.99 14.45
C GLU A 627 34.82 -9.27 14.83
N PHE A 628 33.92 -9.01 13.87
CA PHE A 628 32.62 -8.36 14.11
C PHE A 628 31.43 -9.33 13.99
N SER A 629 31.65 -10.56 13.50
CA SER A 629 30.62 -11.59 13.30
C SER A 629 29.87 -11.96 14.60
N SER A 630 30.54 -11.85 15.75
CA SER A 630 29.96 -12.11 17.06
C SER A 630 28.97 -11.02 17.53
N ILE A 631 29.01 -9.83 16.93
CA ILE A 631 28.14 -8.71 17.29
C ILE A 631 26.85 -8.80 16.46
N GLN A 632 25.87 -9.51 17.01
CA GLN A 632 24.59 -9.78 16.36
C GLN A 632 23.42 -9.59 17.32
N GLY A 633 22.23 -9.31 16.79
CA GLY A 633 21.00 -9.27 17.58
C GLY A 633 20.47 -10.67 17.91
N ASP A 634 19.43 -10.76 18.76
CA ASP A 634 18.79 -12.03 19.18
C ASP A 634 18.29 -12.91 18.02
N THR A 635 18.13 -12.32 16.83
CA THR A 635 17.70 -13.01 15.61
C THR A 635 18.86 -13.53 14.75
N GLY A 636 20.11 -13.33 15.18
CA GLY A 636 21.32 -13.73 14.45
C GLY A 636 21.73 -12.78 13.32
N VAL A 637 21.11 -11.61 13.19
CA VAL A 637 21.48 -10.57 12.20
C VAL A 637 22.76 -9.88 12.64
N PHE A 638 23.76 -9.76 11.77
CA PHE A 638 25.00 -9.02 12.07
C PHE A 638 24.74 -7.52 12.25
N ALA A 639 25.35 -6.90 13.25
CA ALA A 639 25.24 -5.45 13.45
C ALA A 639 26.02 -4.65 12.39
N TYR A 640 27.14 -5.21 11.93
CA TYR A 640 28.07 -4.56 11.02
C TYR A 640 28.42 -5.46 9.82
N VAL A 641 28.69 -4.82 8.68
CA VAL A 641 29.19 -5.44 7.44
C VAL A 641 30.32 -4.57 6.88
N GLU A 642 31.27 -5.17 6.18
CA GLU A 642 32.31 -4.44 5.44
C GLU A 642 31.89 -4.26 3.97
N SER A 643 32.10 -3.07 3.42
CA SER A 643 31.91 -2.84 2.00
C SER A 643 33.00 -3.50 1.17
N GLY A 644 32.60 -4.22 0.13
CA GLY A 644 33.49 -4.84 -0.84
C GLY A 644 33.58 -4.04 -2.15
N GLU A 645 33.90 -4.75 -3.23
CA GLU A 645 33.86 -4.19 -4.58
C GLU A 645 32.42 -4.01 -5.09
N PHE A 646 32.26 -3.20 -6.13
CA PHE A 646 31.04 -3.19 -6.92
C PHE A 646 31.36 -3.43 -8.39
N ARG A 647 30.38 -4.02 -9.08
CA ARG A 647 30.49 -4.41 -10.49
C ARG A 647 29.18 -4.17 -11.22
N PHE A 648 29.29 -3.82 -12.50
CA PHE A 648 28.14 -3.72 -13.39
C PHE A 648 27.96 -5.03 -14.14
N VAL A 649 26.71 -5.44 -14.29
CA VAL A 649 26.31 -6.63 -15.03
C VAL A 649 25.16 -6.30 -15.98
N LYS A 650 24.89 -7.15 -16.96
CA LYS A 650 23.69 -6.99 -17.79
C LYS A 650 22.43 -7.28 -16.97
N ASP A 651 21.36 -6.54 -17.23
CA ASP A 651 20.08 -6.75 -16.55
C ASP A 651 19.55 -8.17 -16.79
N GLY A 652 19.25 -8.89 -15.70
CA GLY A 652 18.82 -10.29 -15.72
C GLY A 652 19.96 -11.33 -15.80
N GLU A 653 21.21 -10.90 -15.97
CA GLU A 653 22.36 -11.79 -16.17
C GLU A 653 23.49 -11.46 -15.20
N ALA A 654 23.33 -11.87 -13.93
CA ALA A 654 24.26 -11.53 -12.83
C ALA A 654 25.73 -11.99 -13.03
N TRP A 655 25.99 -12.85 -14.01
CA TRP A 655 27.33 -13.37 -14.35
C TRP A 655 27.97 -12.65 -15.55
N ASP A 656 27.21 -11.87 -16.33
CA ASP A 656 27.71 -11.15 -17.50
C ASP A 656 28.18 -9.75 -17.08
N GLU A 657 29.41 -9.70 -16.57
CA GLU A 657 30.06 -8.48 -16.12
C GLU A 657 30.36 -7.52 -17.29
N THR A 658 30.02 -6.25 -17.11
CA THR A 658 30.30 -5.19 -18.06
C THR A 658 31.56 -4.43 -17.64
N ARG A 659 32.46 -4.19 -18.59
CA ARG A 659 33.66 -3.36 -18.36
C ARG A 659 33.25 -1.96 -17.91
N LEU A 660 33.92 -1.44 -16.88
CA LEU A 660 33.67 -0.09 -16.35
C LEU A 660 33.88 1.00 -17.40
N ALA A 661 34.81 0.77 -18.35
CA ALA A 661 35.06 1.67 -19.46
C ALA A 661 33.89 1.80 -20.46
N ASP A 662 33.00 0.81 -20.49
CA ASP A 662 31.86 0.76 -21.40
C ASP A 662 30.57 1.27 -20.72
N ILE A 663 30.64 1.60 -19.43
CA ILE A 663 29.52 2.18 -18.66
C ILE A 663 29.38 3.66 -18.99
N PRO A 664 28.17 4.16 -19.29
CA PRO A 664 27.94 5.58 -19.50
C PRO A 664 28.43 6.41 -18.29
N PRO A 665 29.20 7.50 -18.49
CA PRO A 665 29.78 8.28 -17.39
C PRO A 665 28.75 8.76 -16.37
N LEU A 666 27.56 9.16 -16.84
CA LEU A 666 26.45 9.56 -15.98
C LEU A 666 26.03 8.42 -15.04
N VAL A 667 25.84 7.21 -15.57
CA VAL A 667 25.44 6.03 -14.81
C VAL A 667 26.50 5.69 -13.76
N PHE A 668 27.77 5.67 -14.17
CA PHE A 668 28.89 5.43 -13.27
C PHE A 668 28.89 6.47 -12.14
N SER A 669 28.87 7.76 -12.46
CA SER A 669 28.88 8.82 -11.46
C SER A 669 27.72 8.74 -10.47
N GLU A 670 26.51 8.43 -10.94
CA GLU A 670 25.32 8.33 -10.11
C GLU A 670 25.33 7.11 -9.18
N VAL A 671 25.88 5.98 -9.63
CA VAL A 671 26.08 4.79 -8.78
C VAL A 671 27.15 5.05 -7.73
N LEU A 672 28.26 5.69 -8.10
CA LEU A 672 29.33 6.04 -7.16
C LEU A 672 28.84 7.04 -6.09
N ARG A 673 27.90 7.92 -6.45
CA ARG A 673 27.24 8.79 -5.48
C ARG A 673 26.36 8.02 -4.49
N ASP A 674 25.69 6.94 -4.92
CA ASP A 674 25.02 6.01 -3.99
C ASP A 674 26.04 5.37 -3.04
N MET A 675 27.18 4.90 -3.56
CA MET A 675 28.24 4.29 -2.75
C MET A 675 28.82 5.26 -1.71
N ASP A 676 29.13 6.50 -2.12
CA ASP A 676 29.62 7.55 -1.23
C ASP A 676 28.59 7.88 -0.14
N LEU A 677 27.31 7.94 -0.50
CA LEU A 677 26.23 8.13 0.48
C LEU A 677 26.18 6.97 1.50
N PHE A 678 26.28 5.72 1.04
CA PHE A 678 26.26 4.55 1.92
C PHE A 678 27.44 4.55 2.88
N VAL A 679 28.65 4.77 2.38
CA VAL A 679 29.85 4.85 3.22
C VAL A 679 29.78 6.06 4.15
N GLY A 680 29.47 7.24 3.62
CA GLY A 680 29.42 8.50 4.36
C GLY A 680 28.38 8.52 5.48
N VAL A 681 27.26 7.80 5.35
CA VAL A 681 26.20 7.77 6.37
C VAL A 681 26.32 6.56 7.30
N CYS A 682 26.67 5.39 6.77
CA CYS A 682 26.61 4.13 7.51
C CYS A 682 27.94 3.74 8.16
N SER A 683 29.06 4.37 7.78
CA SER A 683 30.37 4.05 8.36
C SER A 683 30.38 4.26 9.88
N VAL A 684 30.93 3.28 10.59
CA VAL A 684 31.13 3.38 12.05
C VAL A 684 32.13 4.46 12.42
N ALA A 685 32.97 4.92 11.47
CA ALA A 685 33.94 6.00 11.70
C ALA A 685 33.27 7.34 12.03
N ASN A 686 32.00 7.49 11.67
CA ASN A 686 31.19 8.67 11.95
C ASN A 686 30.38 8.55 13.25
N ASP A 687 30.57 7.45 13.99
CA ASP A 687 29.90 7.23 15.27
C ASP A 687 30.74 7.76 16.43
N PRO A 688 30.34 8.89 17.06
CA PRO A 688 31.10 9.43 18.17
C PRO A 688 31.00 8.55 19.42
N GLU A 689 29.96 7.71 19.57
CA GLU A 689 29.80 6.82 20.72
C GLU A 689 30.73 5.61 20.62
N LEU A 690 30.96 5.07 19.41
CA LEU A 690 31.91 3.98 19.21
C LEU A 690 33.37 4.40 19.45
N GLY A 691 33.69 5.68 19.29
CA GLY A 691 35.00 6.22 19.70
C GLY A 691 35.25 6.19 21.21
N LEU A 692 34.22 5.96 22.02
CA LEU A 692 34.30 5.82 23.48
C LEU A 692 34.36 4.35 23.93
N VAL A 693 34.09 3.40 23.03
CA VAL A 693 34.13 1.96 23.33
C VAL A 693 35.59 1.52 23.41
N ASP A 694 35.96 0.86 24.51
CA ASP A 694 37.31 0.33 24.73
C ASP A 694 37.54 -1.00 24.00
N ASP A 695 37.27 -1.01 22.69
CA ASP A 695 37.47 -2.16 21.81
C ASP A 695 38.60 -1.86 20.81
N PRO A 696 39.69 -2.67 20.80
CA PRO A 696 40.81 -2.50 19.88
C PRO A 696 40.43 -2.49 18.39
N ALA A 697 39.45 -3.30 17.98
CA ALA A 697 39.05 -3.42 16.57
C ALA A 697 38.38 -2.12 16.09
N PHE A 698 37.45 -1.57 16.89
CA PHE A 698 36.82 -0.28 16.58
C PHE A 698 37.83 0.88 16.61
N ARG A 699 38.75 0.92 17.59
CA ARG A 699 39.80 1.96 17.64
C ARG A 699 40.72 1.93 16.43
N GLY A 700 41.17 0.73 16.02
CA GLY A 700 42.01 0.55 14.84
C GLY A 700 41.33 1.09 13.58
N TYR A 701 40.07 0.71 13.35
CA TYR A 701 39.30 1.18 12.19
C TYR A 701 39.07 2.70 12.20
N ILE A 702 38.66 3.29 13.33
CA ILE A 702 38.40 4.74 13.44
C ILE A 702 39.68 5.55 13.17
N SER A 703 40.83 5.07 13.63
CA SER A 703 42.13 5.70 13.37
C SER A 703 42.48 5.69 11.87
N LEU A 704 42.29 4.56 11.19
CA LEU A 704 42.50 4.44 9.75
C LEU A 704 41.57 5.38 8.97
N ALA A 705 40.28 5.38 9.31
CA ALA A 705 39.28 6.22 8.65
C ALA A 705 39.54 7.73 8.83
N SER A 706 40.14 8.13 9.96
CA SER A 706 40.49 9.54 10.23
C SER A 706 41.70 10.04 9.42
N ASN A 707 42.43 9.13 8.77
CA ASN A 707 43.61 9.40 7.95
C ASN A 707 43.38 9.16 6.45
N ALA A 708 42.20 8.66 6.06
CA ALA A 708 41.86 8.34 4.68
C ALA A 708 41.84 9.60 3.78
N GLU A 709 42.04 9.41 2.47
CA GLU A 709 41.94 10.51 1.50
C GLU A 709 40.49 10.98 1.32
N LEU A 710 40.32 12.23 0.86
CA LEU A 710 39.00 12.75 0.55
C LEU A 710 38.47 12.14 -0.74
N GLN A 711 37.27 11.58 -0.67
CA GLN A 711 36.54 11.04 -1.82
C GLN A 711 35.24 11.82 -2.00
N GLY A 712 34.81 12.00 -3.25
CA GLY A 712 33.46 12.47 -3.60
C GLY A 712 33.00 13.73 -2.88
N GLY A 713 31.93 13.60 -2.08
CA GLY A 713 31.30 14.71 -1.35
C GLY A 713 32.23 15.44 -0.39
N ALA A 714 33.33 14.81 0.04
CA ALA A 714 34.31 15.47 0.89
C ALA A 714 35.16 16.51 0.14
N GLN A 715 35.40 16.30 -1.15
CA GLN A 715 36.05 17.31 -2.00
C GLN A 715 35.10 18.49 -2.26
N VAL A 716 33.82 18.22 -2.55
CA VAL A 716 32.80 19.27 -2.71
C VAL A 716 32.66 20.10 -1.42
N ARG A 717 32.66 19.45 -0.25
CA ARG A 717 32.69 20.13 1.05
C ARG A 717 33.92 21.02 1.22
N ARG A 718 35.10 20.55 0.83
CA ARG A 718 36.34 21.34 0.89
C ARG A 718 36.22 22.62 0.06
N ASP A 719 35.76 22.51 -1.17
CA ASP A 719 35.63 23.66 -2.09
C ASP A 719 34.58 24.67 -1.62
N LEU A 720 33.51 24.21 -0.97
CA LEU A 720 32.52 25.07 -0.33
C LEU A 720 33.05 25.75 0.93
N LEU A 721 33.79 25.01 1.75
CA LEU A 721 34.41 25.56 2.95
C LEU A 721 35.37 26.68 2.58
N ASP A 722 36.15 26.56 1.52
CA ASP A 722 37.06 27.61 1.07
C ASP A 722 36.33 28.96 0.87
N ASN A 723 35.14 28.90 0.27
CA ASN A 723 34.28 30.07 0.07
C ASN A 723 33.60 30.55 1.36
N ILE A 724 33.09 29.63 2.18
CA ILE A 724 32.31 29.94 3.39
C ILE A 724 33.20 30.47 4.51
N LEU A 725 34.40 29.89 4.70
CA LEU A 725 35.30 30.19 5.82
C LEU A 725 35.62 31.68 5.89
N SER A 726 35.81 32.33 4.74
CA SER A 726 36.07 33.77 4.63
C SER A 726 34.97 34.65 5.25
N ARG A 727 33.73 34.16 5.29
CA ARG A 727 32.54 34.86 5.81
C ARG A 727 32.27 34.56 7.28
N LEU A 728 33.00 33.63 7.88
CA LEU A 728 32.80 33.24 9.28
C LEU A 728 33.60 34.13 10.24
N PRO A 729 33.09 34.41 11.45
CA PRO A 729 33.84 35.16 12.46
C PRO A 729 35.21 34.55 12.83
N ILE A 730 35.37 33.24 12.60
CA ILE A 730 36.57 32.47 12.92
C ILE A 730 37.57 32.38 11.76
N ALA A 731 37.35 33.08 10.63
CA ALA A 731 38.16 32.98 9.42
C ALA A 731 39.67 33.04 9.68
N LYS A 732 40.14 34.00 10.51
CA LYS A 732 41.57 34.17 10.83
C LYS A 732 42.17 33.04 11.66
N ARG A 733 41.35 32.16 12.24
CA ARG A 733 41.75 30.99 13.03
C ARG A 733 41.66 29.69 12.22
N CYS A 734 41.23 29.75 10.98
CA CYS A 734 40.95 28.57 10.16
C CYS A 734 41.71 28.60 8.84
N HIS A 735 42.19 27.45 8.39
CA HIS A 735 42.62 27.24 7.00
C HIS A 735 42.42 25.77 6.61
N LEU A 736 42.33 25.51 5.31
CA LEU A 736 42.27 24.16 4.78
C LEU A 736 43.69 23.64 4.53
N ASP A 737 44.00 22.46 5.05
CA ASP A 737 45.26 21.75 4.82
C ASP A 737 44.96 20.31 4.37
N GLY A 738 45.08 20.08 3.06
CA GLY A 738 44.72 18.82 2.41
C GLY A 738 43.31 18.36 2.78
N ARG A 739 43.24 17.28 3.56
CA ARG A 739 42.01 16.61 4.00
C ARG A 739 41.42 17.13 5.33
N TYR A 740 42.02 18.18 5.91
CA TYR A 740 41.61 18.73 7.20
C TYR A 740 41.22 20.21 7.09
N LEU A 741 40.21 20.60 7.87
CA LEU A 741 40.05 21.97 8.33
C LEU A 741 40.87 22.15 9.61
N VAL A 742 41.92 22.95 9.54
CA VAL A 742 42.76 23.28 10.69
C VAL A 742 42.15 24.47 11.41
N VAL A 743 41.94 24.32 12.71
CA VAL A 743 41.32 25.33 13.59
C VAL A 743 42.26 25.63 14.74
N LYS A 744 42.74 26.87 14.82
CA LYS A 744 43.58 27.36 15.91
C LYS A 744 42.71 27.87 17.06
N GLY A 745 42.61 27.08 18.14
CA GLY A 745 42.02 27.51 19.40
C GLY A 745 43.00 28.29 20.28
N ASP A 746 42.57 28.63 21.49
CA ASP A 746 43.39 29.29 22.51
C ASP A 746 44.10 28.28 23.46
N LEU A 747 43.69 27.01 23.48
CA LEU A 747 44.29 25.91 24.24
C LEU A 747 45.09 24.97 23.35
N ARG A 748 44.52 24.50 22.23
CA ARG A 748 45.21 23.62 21.25
C ARG A 748 44.92 24.02 19.80
N THR A 749 45.64 23.41 18.88
CA THR A 749 45.30 23.43 17.44
C THR A 749 44.63 22.12 17.07
N TYR A 750 43.52 22.21 16.35
CA TYR A 750 42.64 21.09 16.03
C TYR A 750 42.62 20.86 14.52
N ARG A 751 42.61 19.61 14.10
CA ARG A 751 42.48 19.19 12.70
C ARG A 751 41.19 18.40 12.55
N ILE A 752 40.20 19.00 11.90
CA ILE A 752 38.90 18.36 11.65
C ILE A 752 38.94 17.68 10.28
N HIS A 753 38.85 16.36 10.25
CA HIS A 753 38.85 15.60 9.00
C HIS A 753 37.59 15.92 8.19
N LEU A 754 37.76 16.30 6.92
CA LEU A 754 36.65 16.75 6.09
C LEU A 754 35.70 15.62 5.70
N GLY A 755 36.18 14.36 5.70
CA GLY A 755 35.40 13.17 5.36
C GLY A 755 34.61 12.52 6.49
N SER A 756 35.05 12.68 7.75
CA SER A 756 34.42 12.03 8.93
C SER A 756 34.07 12.98 10.06
N SER A 757 34.48 14.25 9.98
CA SER A 757 34.44 15.25 11.06
C SER A 757 35.24 14.88 12.32
N ASN A 758 36.06 13.82 12.26
CA ASN A 758 36.92 13.41 13.38
C ASN A 758 37.97 14.48 13.67
N ILE A 759 38.27 14.68 14.95
CA ILE A 759 39.15 15.75 15.41
C ILE A 759 40.44 15.14 15.93
N LEU A 760 41.56 15.60 15.39
CA LEU A 760 42.89 15.32 15.94
C LEU A 760 43.45 16.61 16.57
N MET A 761 44.04 16.49 17.75
CA MET A 761 44.67 17.61 18.45
C MET A 761 46.17 17.59 18.19
N ALA A 762 46.70 18.67 17.60
CA ALA A 762 48.12 18.86 17.43
C ALA A 762 48.80 19.23 18.77
N PRO A 763 50.09 18.86 18.98
CA PRO A 763 51.01 18.27 18.00
C PRO A 763 51.05 16.73 17.96
N ASN A 764 50.39 16.02 18.89
CA ASN A 764 50.46 14.57 19.02
C ASN A 764 49.37 13.80 18.23
N ASP A 765 48.55 14.50 17.45
CA ASP A 765 47.40 13.98 16.71
C ASP A 765 46.47 13.10 17.58
N GLN A 766 46.32 13.49 18.85
CA GLN A 766 45.44 12.80 19.80
C GLN A 766 43.98 13.03 19.41
N TYR A 767 43.22 11.94 19.31
CA TYR A 767 41.79 12.01 18.98
C TYR A 767 40.99 12.76 20.06
N LEU A 768 40.12 13.67 19.63
CA LEU A 768 39.17 14.38 20.48
C LEU A 768 37.75 13.99 20.08
N CYS A 769 37.06 13.28 20.97
CA CYS A 769 35.65 12.94 20.78
C CYS A 769 34.76 14.07 21.29
N ILE A 770 33.91 14.60 20.39
CA ILE A 770 32.86 15.56 20.73
C ILE A 770 31.52 14.96 20.33
N VAL A 771 30.76 14.50 21.32
CA VAL A 771 29.38 14.05 21.14
C VAL A 771 28.49 15.29 21.16
N GLN A 772 27.83 15.59 20.05
CA GLN A 772 26.82 16.65 20.05
C GLN A 772 25.56 16.16 20.75
N ASP A 773 24.98 17.01 21.60
CA ASP A 773 23.64 16.78 22.10
C ASP A 773 22.66 16.84 20.92
N LYS A 774 21.92 15.75 20.65
CA LYS A 774 21.01 15.62 19.49
C LYS A 774 19.92 16.71 19.45
N LYS A 775 19.75 17.48 20.54
CA LYS A 775 18.83 18.61 20.69
C LYS A 775 19.44 19.98 20.41
N ALA A 776 20.76 20.11 20.26
CA ALA A 776 21.41 21.39 20.00
C ALA A 776 21.12 21.88 18.58
N LYS A 777 20.46 23.03 18.44
CA LYS A 777 20.26 23.70 17.15
C LYS A 777 21.63 24.02 16.54
N SER A 778 21.84 23.64 15.28
CA SER A 778 23.06 23.94 14.53
C SER A 778 23.46 25.41 14.68
N ALA A 779 24.73 25.66 14.98
CA ALA A 779 25.33 27.00 15.01
C ALA A 779 25.36 27.68 13.62
N SER A 780 24.88 27.00 12.56
CA SER A 780 24.73 27.54 11.21
C SER A 780 23.48 28.39 10.98
N ASN A 781 22.66 28.64 12.01
CA ASN A 781 21.46 29.49 11.87
C ASN A 781 21.84 30.88 11.32
N GLY A 782 21.45 31.14 10.08
CA GLY A 782 21.64 32.41 9.38
C GLY A 782 22.70 32.40 8.26
N LEU A 783 23.44 31.31 8.06
CA LEU A 783 24.38 31.18 6.95
C LEU A 783 23.70 30.52 5.74
N TYR A 784 23.64 31.23 4.61
CA TYR A 784 23.19 30.66 3.34
C TYR A 784 24.18 29.61 2.83
N LEU A 785 23.69 28.38 2.62
CA LEU A 785 24.38 27.33 1.87
C LEU A 785 23.68 27.16 0.52
N PRO A 786 24.40 27.00 -0.59
CA PRO A 786 23.81 26.92 -1.94
C PRO A 786 23.00 25.62 -2.17
N PHE A 787 23.14 24.65 -1.28
CA PHE A 787 22.34 23.45 -1.20
C PHE A 787 22.33 22.94 0.25
N GLU A 788 21.35 22.11 0.55
CA GLU A 788 21.17 21.50 1.87
C GLU A 788 21.31 19.96 1.81
N GLY A 789 21.28 19.29 2.97
CA GLY A 789 21.49 17.84 3.08
C GLY A 789 22.94 17.39 3.31
N ASP A 790 23.90 18.30 3.54
CA ASP A 790 25.23 17.93 4.06
C ASP A 790 25.31 18.09 5.58
N ALA A 791 24.76 17.11 6.31
CA ALA A 791 24.80 17.10 7.77
C ALA A 791 26.24 17.12 8.30
N LEU A 792 27.18 16.52 7.55
CA LEU A 792 28.58 16.46 7.93
C LEU A 792 29.28 17.82 7.81
N LEU A 793 29.00 18.60 6.75
CA LEU A 793 29.48 19.98 6.63
C LEU A 793 29.00 20.84 7.81
N SER A 794 27.73 20.72 8.17
CA SER A 794 27.15 21.44 9.32
C SER A 794 27.84 21.05 10.63
N LEU A 795 28.13 19.75 10.80
CA LEU A 795 28.86 19.22 11.95
C LEU A 795 30.30 19.75 12.00
N ILE A 796 31.01 19.77 10.86
CA ILE A 796 32.37 20.32 10.73
C ILE A 796 32.37 21.80 11.12
N LEU A 797 31.44 22.60 10.58
CA LEU A 797 31.32 24.03 10.90
C LEU A 797 31.01 24.27 12.38
N SER A 798 30.10 23.47 12.95
CA SER A 798 29.76 23.56 14.37
C SER A 798 30.95 23.22 15.27
N LYS A 799 31.72 22.17 14.94
CA LYS A 799 32.96 21.79 15.65
C LYS A 799 34.01 22.89 15.51
N ALA A 800 34.18 23.46 14.31
CA ALA A 800 35.13 24.55 14.09
C ALA A 800 34.81 25.80 14.93
N LEU A 801 33.53 26.21 15.00
CA LEU A 801 33.09 27.35 15.82
C LEU A 801 33.30 27.13 17.31
N LEU A 802 33.03 25.91 17.80
CA LEU A 802 33.26 25.52 19.20
C LEU A 802 34.76 25.55 19.54
N LEU A 803 35.59 24.88 18.71
CA LEU A 803 37.02 24.71 18.94
C LEU A 803 37.83 25.99 18.74
N ALA A 804 37.39 26.88 17.84
CA ALA A 804 37.95 28.21 17.71
C ALA A 804 37.75 29.06 18.98
N ASN A 805 36.85 28.67 19.89
CA ASN A 805 36.60 29.31 21.18
C ASN A 805 36.81 28.33 22.34
N ASP A 806 37.79 27.42 22.25
CA ASP A 806 38.03 26.33 23.20
C ASP A 806 38.09 26.74 24.69
N LYS A 807 38.62 27.92 25.02
CA LYS A 807 38.60 28.47 26.40
C LYS A 807 37.20 28.72 26.98
N LYS A 808 36.17 28.83 26.14
CA LYS A 808 34.78 29.01 26.56
C LYS A 808 34.03 27.68 26.72
N ILE A 809 34.64 26.56 26.36
CA ILE A 809 34.05 25.23 26.53
C ILE A 809 33.92 24.96 28.03
N LYS A 810 32.72 24.55 28.46
CA LYS A 810 32.41 24.21 29.86
C LYS A 810 32.14 22.72 30.07
N ASP A 811 32.04 21.95 28.98
CA ASP A 811 31.74 20.53 29.04
C ASP A 811 32.93 19.76 29.66
N PRO A 812 32.77 19.14 30.83
CA PRO A 812 33.86 18.42 31.50
C PRO A 812 34.43 17.27 30.67
N SER A 813 33.61 16.60 29.85
CA SER A 813 34.02 15.46 29.03
C SER A 813 34.95 15.87 27.87
N ILE A 814 34.76 17.09 27.34
CA ILE A 814 35.63 17.66 26.30
C ILE A 814 36.90 18.22 26.95
N LEU A 815 36.76 18.94 28.07
CA LEU A 815 37.88 19.55 28.77
C LEU A 815 38.87 18.51 29.31
N SER A 816 38.39 17.37 29.82
CA SER A 816 39.28 16.30 30.28
C SER A 816 40.13 15.73 29.16
N GLN A 817 39.57 15.62 27.94
CA GLN A 817 40.30 15.16 26.76
C GLN A 817 41.31 16.20 26.25
N ILE A 818 40.94 17.49 26.21
CA ILE A 818 41.85 18.57 25.76
C ILE A 818 43.04 18.74 26.72
N ASN A 819 42.82 18.51 28.02
CA ASN A 819 43.85 18.66 29.05
C ASN A 819 44.64 17.38 29.33
N ALA A 820 44.23 16.23 28.78
CA ALA A 820 44.99 14.98 28.81
C ALA A 820 46.19 15.05 27.86
#